data_AF-A0A1K0FL74-F1
#
_entry.id   AF-A0A1K0FL74-F1
#
_cell.length_a   1.000
_cell.length_b   1.000
_cell.length_c   1.000
_cell.angle_alpha   90.00
_cell.angle_beta   90.00
_cell.angle_gamma   90.00
#
_symmetry.space_group_name_H-M   'P 1'
#
loop_
_entity.id
_entity.type
_entity.pdbx_description
1 polymer ?
#
loop_
_entity_poly.entity_id
_entity_poly.type
_entity_poly.pdbx_seq_one_letter_code
_entity_poly.pdbx_strand_id
1 'polypeptide(L)'
;MARGLRYVDAVKLLDGAGPAAKAVDDLLGGALSVATAGGSAAALSLFDAKTEMVRLGHVVAGKLHDSVRGLPRHDRSSRLQAAHGVLVLAAYFEAFDQVVAQSGVGAPALTRDEQVLLSTGTRVDGDWLESLVTADIPIPSAAQTPRGLAAELAEFYAAASNRLRGFLEGLAVWEQASERERRTAGDLIGARLPGLAVRRYEEISLRLAVDVPEFGLWAARAERRAIGHSLGELRELLERAGSGRRAEGWRAALAAAYRADLELPVLRGDAGEVRVPSLGEVYLDPRFRVRVASPNSSLAEESWWTGEIRGDLSAFLAGYLTTPQAFEAPLVLLGQPGAGKSALTRVLAARLPAADFLVVRVVLRDVPAEAAIQDQVELAVRAAVGETVAWPELTRAAAGALPVILLDGFDELIQATGIHQSDYLQRVAAFQQRESVLGRPVAVVVTSRLAVADRARLPGGALAVRLEGFDEAQVAAWLTTWNRANAGRPDHRPLPAEVLARFPDFCEQPLLLLMLALYDAATHALQSEASLETAELYERLLSSFAEREVRRMNPREPEAAVPGLIEEELVRLSVVAFAMFNRLRQSVTERELDADLAALGLTGMRSGTEAFRRPLTAGEELIGRFFFIQRSRATQDDRTLQTYEFLHATFGEFLVARLVVRALRDTAARAAVARLPLGGPRDEGLVRTLLGYAPLAARATVLPFVSSMLAGEDRALIRAWLVDTLRVAVIRPACPAQEYRPVDKRVDHLMATYSLNLALLALACGEPLRASELFLHSPDPAAWLRGTALQWEAAVPSGIWNDLVATLTVIRTWDGDRRDLVLDPTVQRRFPSVDLRWSTAGPTYGTPGTWGTVPYDRVANRLHLTADTAADLVRWAAEPLARWMPDAVTTVVAMGDDDAESVAHALVRVWVGAAGADAATLATGYARAVDALLGGGPEQAASQLHFGRAARLLLGMLTRDAARLPVADVLRWLRAYVRSSYFRRMVPEILECLAAARIPHGEGVPELVDEMNLLRLQLAPVDQLRVLAALHELRGCLPGRTASHLRTNLVRGVAGAMADAQAQQALAVDRALAARVAQAVDQ
;
A
#
# COMPACT_ATOMS: atom_id res chain seq x y z
N MET A 1 55.38 -5.45 12.19
CA MET A 1 54.53 -4.24 12.12
C MET A 1 53.35 -4.56 11.21
N ALA A 2 52.12 -4.54 11.72
CA ALA A 2 50.93 -4.81 10.92
C ALA A 2 50.72 -3.64 9.94
N ARG A 3 50.82 -3.92 8.64
CA ARG A 3 50.54 -2.95 7.56
C ARG A 3 49.02 -2.76 7.43
N GLY A 4 48.57 -1.56 7.06
CA GLY A 4 47.17 -1.25 6.80
C GLY A 4 46.55 -2.09 5.68
N LEU A 5 45.22 -2.16 5.64
CA LEU A 5 44.42 -2.95 4.69
C LEU A 5 44.59 -2.44 3.26
N ARG A 6 44.83 -3.35 2.31
CA ARG A 6 44.97 -3.07 0.87
C ARG A 6 44.20 -4.09 0.02
N TYR A 7 44.05 -3.82 -1.28
CA TYR A 7 43.46 -4.77 -2.25
C TYR A 7 44.04 -6.19 -2.15
N VAL A 8 45.34 -6.30 -1.86
CA VAL A 8 46.04 -7.57 -1.66
C VAL A 8 45.46 -8.39 -0.50
N ASP A 9 44.97 -7.74 0.56
CA ASP A 9 44.37 -8.44 1.70
C ASP A 9 43.01 -9.06 1.31
N ALA A 10 42.22 -8.41 0.44
CA ALA A 10 40.99 -8.98 -0.11
C ALA A 10 41.29 -10.22 -0.98
N VAL A 11 42.35 -10.16 -1.79
CA VAL A 11 42.83 -11.30 -2.60
C VAL A 11 43.28 -12.47 -1.73
N LYS A 12 44.05 -12.20 -0.67
CA LYS A 12 44.48 -13.25 0.28
C LYS A 12 43.30 -13.90 1.00
N LEU A 13 42.27 -13.13 1.33
CA LEU A 13 41.08 -13.62 2.01
C LEU A 13 40.26 -14.55 1.10
N LEU A 14 40.19 -14.25 -0.19
CA LEU A 14 39.51 -15.09 -1.18
C LEU A 14 40.27 -16.40 -1.45
N ASP A 15 41.60 -16.37 -1.50
CA ASP A 15 42.43 -17.56 -1.79
C ASP A 15 42.82 -18.38 -0.54
N GLY A 16 42.67 -17.81 0.67
CA GLY A 16 43.13 -18.43 1.91
C GLY A 16 44.64 -18.69 1.91
N ALA A 17 45.06 -19.94 2.13
CA ALA A 17 46.47 -20.37 2.06
C ALA A 17 46.90 -20.85 0.67
N GLY A 18 46.16 -20.47 -0.37
CA GLY A 18 46.33 -20.93 -1.73
C GLY A 18 47.57 -20.37 -2.46
N PRO A 19 47.78 -20.83 -3.70
CA PRO A 19 48.96 -20.45 -4.50
C PRO A 19 48.95 -19.00 -4.96
N ALA A 20 47.80 -18.31 -4.99
CA ALA A 20 47.71 -16.90 -5.36
C ALA A 20 48.13 -16.00 -4.17
N ALA A 21 47.71 -16.34 -2.94
CA ALA A 21 48.20 -15.70 -1.72
C ALA A 21 49.72 -15.87 -1.59
N LYS A 22 50.23 -17.08 -1.87
CA LYS A 22 51.68 -17.37 -1.89
C LYS A 22 52.44 -16.60 -2.98
N ALA A 23 51.90 -16.53 -4.20
CA ALA A 23 52.51 -15.74 -5.28
C ALA A 23 52.60 -14.24 -4.93
N VAL A 24 51.63 -13.72 -4.20
CA VAL A 24 51.66 -12.34 -3.69
C VAL A 24 52.69 -12.17 -2.56
N ASP A 25 52.82 -13.16 -1.66
CA ASP A 25 53.85 -13.16 -0.62
C ASP A 25 55.27 -13.26 -1.19
N ASP A 26 55.48 -14.10 -2.21
CA ASP A 26 56.77 -14.26 -2.89
C ASP A 26 57.18 -12.95 -3.62
N LEU A 27 56.21 -12.19 -4.15
CA LEU A 27 56.46 -10.91 -4.82
C LEU A 27 56.79 -9.79 -3.83
N LEU A 28 56.06 -9.72 -2.71
CA LEU A 28 56.38 -8.80 -1.61
C LEU A 28 57.73 -9.13 -0.96
N GLY A 29 58.06 -10.41 -0.84
CA GLY A 29 59.36 -10.90 -0.38
C GLY A 29 60.49 -10.57 -1.37
N GLY A 30 60.24 -10.73 -2.68
CA GLY A 30 61.17 -10.42 -3.77
C GLY A 30 61.47 -8.92 -3.91
N ALA A 31 60.46 -8.06 -3.81
CA ALA A 31 60.63 -6.61 -3.84
C ALA A 31 61.40 -6.07 -2.61
N LEU A 32 61.21 -6.69 -1.44
CA LEU A 32 61.94 -6.34 -0.21
C LEU A 32 63.40 -6.80 -0.25
N SER A 33 63.71 -7.91 -0.90
CA SER A 33 65.08 -8.42 -1.02
C SER A 33 65.92 -7.64 -2.05
N VAL A 34 65.30 -7.12 -3.11
CA VAL A 34 65.94 -6.20 -4.07
C VAL A 34 66.21 -4.83 -3.44
N ALA A 35 65.41 -4.37 -2.47
CA ALA A 35 65.62 -3.10 -1.78
C ALA A 35 66.75 -3.15 -0.72
N THR A 36 67.13 -4.34 -0.25
CA THR A 36 68.17 -4.50 0.79
C THR A 36 69.56 -4.87 0.27
N ALA A 37 69.71 -5.17 -1.02
CA ALA A 37 70.97 -5.64 -1.60
C ALA A 37 71.33 -4.92 -2.91
N GLY A 38 71.74 -3.65 -2.84
CA GLY A 38 72.36 -2.96 -3.98
C GLY A 38 72.26 -1.45 -3.95
N GLY A 39 73.38 -0.78 -3.65
CA GLY A 39 73.50 0.67 -3.74
C GLY A 39 73.38 1.18 -5.18
N SER A 40 72.70 2.33 -5.31
CA SER A 40 72.74 3.34 -6.38
C SER A 40 73.18 2.90 -7.79
N ALA A 41 72.21 2.95 -8.72
CA ALA A 41 72.32 3.31 -10.16
C ALA A 41 71.50 2.44 -11.14
N ALA A 42 70.40 1.82 -10.71
CA ALA A 42 69.42 1.15 -11.60
C ALA A 42 67.97 1.52 -11.28
N ALA A 43 67.70 2.78 -10.93
CA ALA A 43 66.37 3.28 -10.55
C ALA A 43 65.45 3.62 -11.75
N LEU A 44 65.67 3.00 -12.92
CA LEU A 44 64.84 3.20 -14.11
C LEU A 44 64.48 1.85 -14.74
N SER A 45 63.64 1.08 -14.04
CA SER A 45 62.86 -0.01 -14.61
C SER A 45 61.44 -0.07 -14.02
N LEU A 46 60.84 1.11 -13.78
CA LEU A 46 59.43 1.23 -13.41
C LEU A 46 58.47 0.92 -14.58
N PHE A 47 58.99 0.80 -15.80
CA PHE A 47 58.19 0.47 -16.99
C PHE A 47 58.06 -1.04 -17.25
N ASP A 48 59.01 -1.88 -16.83
CA ASP A 48 58.86 -3.35 -16.90
C ASP A 48 57.95 -3.90 -15.79
N ALA A 49 57.88 -3.22 -14.64
CA ALA A 49 56.98 -3.57 -13.54
C ALA A 49 55.50 -3.53 -13.94
N LYS A 50 55.11 -2.71 -14.91
CA LYS A 50 53.71 -2.59 -15.37
C LYS A 50 53.30 -3.80 -16.23
N THR A 51 54.22 -4.33 -17.04
CA THR A 51 53.98 -5.49 -17.92
C THR A 51 53.99 -6.80 -17.12
N GLU A 52 54.91 -6.93 -16.17
CA GLU A 52 54.98 -8.06 -15.24
C GLU A 52 53.75 -8.09 -14.30
N MET A 53 53.29 -6.94 -13.81
CA MET A 53 52.04 -6.82 -13.02
C MET A 53 50.78 -7.22 -13.79
N VAL A 54 50.68 -6.88 -15.09
CA VAL A 54 49.51 -7.23 -15.91
C VAL A 54 49.50 -8.72 -16.26
N ARG A 55 50.68 -9.33 -16.50
CA ARG A 55 50.82 -10.77 -16.76
C ARG A 55 50.56 -11.60 -15.50
N LEU A 56 51.06 -11.17 -14.34
CA LEU A 56 50.80 -11.81 -13.04
C LEU A 56 49.36 -11.61 -12.56
N GLY A 57 48.72 -10.49 -12.90
CA GLY A 57 47.30 -10.25 -12.64
C GLY A 57 46.40 -11.33 -13.24
N HIS A 58 46.67 -11.76 -14.49
CA HIS A 58 45.92 -12.85 -15.13
C HIS A 58 46.17 -14.22 -14.48
N VAL A 59 47.39 -14.48 -13.99
CA VAL A 59 47.73 -15.75 -13.31
C VAL A 59 47.14 -15.82 -11.90
N VAL A 60 47.11 -14.70 -11.18
CA VAL A 60 46.49 -14.57 -9.86
C VAL A 60 44.97 -14.66 -9.96
N ALA A 61 44.35 -13.99 -10.95
CA ALA A 61 42.91 -14.06 -11.20
C ALA A 61 42.42 -15.48 -11.53
N GLY A 62 43.13 -16.20 -12.42
CA GLY A 62 42.78 -17.59 -12.74
C GLY A 62 42.86 -18.53 -11.54
N LYS A 63 43.89 -18.39 -10.69
CA LYS A 63 44.08 -19.22 -9.49
C LYS A 63 43.13 -18.87 -8.35
N LEU A 64 42.79 -17.58 -8.19
CA LEU A 64 41.75 -17.11 -7.25
C LEU A 64 40.40 -17.73 -7.57
N HIS A 65 40.00 -17.69 -8.84
CA HIS A 65 38.74 -18.26 -9.30
C HIS A 65 38.65 -19.76 -8.99
N ASP A 66 39.73 -20.52 -9.21
CA ASP A 66 39.78 -21.95 -8.92
C ASP A 66 39.73 -22.26 -7.41
N SER A 67 40.37 -21.43 -6.59
CA SER A 67 40.38 -21.56 -5.13
C SER A 67 39.02 -21.30 -4.50
N VAL A 68 38.33 -20.24 -4.96
CA VAL A 68 36.98 -19.90 -4.51
C VAL A 68 36.00 -21.01 -4.92
N ARG A 69 36.09 -21.56 -6.14
CA ARG A 69 35.22 -22.65 -6.64
C ARG A 69 35.20 -23.92 -5.78
N GLY A 70 36.30 -24.21 -5.07
CA GLY A 70 36.43 -25.42 -4.24
C GLY A 70 35.55 -25.43 -2.98
N LEU A 71 35.06 -24.27 -2.53
CA LEU A 71 34.38 -24.11 -1.24
C LEU A 71 32.87 -24.44 -1.31
N PRO A 72 32.24 -24.76 -0.17
CA PRO A 72 30.78 -24.72 -0.02
C PRO A 72 30.21 -23.36 -0.45
N ARG A 73 28.99 -23.32 -0.99
CA ARG A 73 28.38 -22.08 -1.52
C ARG A 73 28.25 -20.98 -0.46
N HIS A 74 27.83 -21.34 0.76
CA HIS A 74 27.77 -20.42 1.89
C HIS A 74 29.13 -19.77 2.18
N ASP A 75 30.17 -20.59 2.34
CA ASP A 75 31.50 -20.12 2.72
C ASP A 75 32.10 -19.21 1.63
N ARG A 76 31.77 -19.44 0.36
CA ARG A 76 32.09 -18.52 -0.74
C ARG A 76 31.40 -17.16 -0.54
N SER A 77 30.09 -17.15 -0.32
CA SER A 77 29.33 -15.90 -0.11
C SER A 77 29.85 -15.10 1.08
N SER A 78 30.17 -15.75 2.21
CA SER A 78 30.74 -15.08 3.39
C SER A 78 32.14 -14.52 3.12
N ARG A 79 33.01 -15.26 2.43
CA ARG A 79 34.35 -14.76 2.04
C ARG A 79 34.28 -13.62 1.04
N LEU A 80 33.33 -13.65 0.11
CA LEU A 80 33.10 -12.56 -0.83
C LEU A 80 32.63 -11.29 -0.10
N GLN A 81 31.77 -11.41 0.93
CA GLN A 81 31.35 -10.28 1.76
C GLN A 81 32.53 -9.71 2.56
N ALA A 82 33.35 -10.57 3.16
CA ALA A 82 34.53 -10.12 3.88
C ALA A 82 35.55 -9.44 2.94
N ALA A 83 35.78 -10.00 1.75
CA ALA A 83 36.62 -9.39 0.72
C ALA A 83 36.07 -8.03 0.28
N HIS A 84 34.75 -7.91 0.09
CA HIS A 84 34.06 -6.65 -0.18
C HIS A 84 34.29 -5.61 0.92
N GLY A 85 34.12 -5.98 2.19
CA GLY A 85 34.38 -5.09 3.32
C GLY A 85 35.82 -4.57 3.33
N VAL A 86 36.80 -5.43 3.03
CA VAL A 86 38.20 -5.01 2.85
C VAL A 86 38.36 -4.04 1.68
N LEU A 87 37.64 -4.21 0.56
CA LEU A 87 37.69 -3.27 -0.56
C LEU A 87 37.14 -1.89 -0.19
N VAL A 88 36.03 -1.83 0.55
CA VAL A 88 35.43 -0.58 1.03
C VAL A 88 36.44 0.18 1.90
N LEU A 89 37.07 -0.50 2.85
CA LEU A 89 38.07 0.13 3.71
C LEU A 89 39.34 0.51 2.95
N ALA A 90 39.85 -0.36 2.08
CA ALA A 90 41.02 -0.07 1.27
C ALA A 90 40.80 1.15 0.35
N ALA A 91 39.64 1.26 -0.27
CA ALA A 91 39.29 2.42 -1.11
C ALA A 91 39.29 3.72 -0.30
N TYR A 92 38.76 3.69 0.93
CA TYR A 92 38.75 4.84 1.83
C TYR A 92 40.16 5.29 2.23
N PHE A 93 41.01 4.36 2.69
CA PHE A 93 42.35 4.69 3.15
C PHE A 93 43.33 5.00 2.01
N GLU A 94 43.18 4.39 0.83
CA GLU A 94 43.93 4.80 -0.37
C GLU A 94 43.57 6.23 -0.80
N ALA A 95 42.29 6.62 -0.71
CA ALA A 95 41.87 7.99 -0.97
C ALA A 95 42.35 8.96 0.12
N PHE A 96 42.41 8.52 1.37
CA PHE A 96 42.95 9.30 2.49
C PHE A 96 44.43 9.61 2.31
N ASP A 97 45.25 8.61 1.94
CA ASP A 97 46.68 8.80 1.69
C ASP A 97 46.92 9.87 0.61
N GLN A 98 46.09 9.90 -0.44
CA GLN A 98 46.13 10.93 -1.48
C GLN A 98 45.77 12.33 -0.96
N VAL A 99 44.73 12.41 -0.12
CA VAL A 99 44.25 13.67 0.46
C VAL A 99 45.25 14.25 1.47
N VAL A 100 45.84 13.41 2.32
CA VAL A 100 46.82 13.85 3.32
C VAL A 100 48.09 14.33 2.65
N ALA A 101 48.58 13.62 1.63
CA ALA A 101 49.73 14.08 0.83
C ALA A 101 49.50 15.46 0.19
N GLN A 102 48.26 15.77 -0.22
CA GLN A 102 47.90 17.09 -0.77
C GLN A 102 47.80 18.18 0.29
N SER A 103 47.55 17.82 1.55
CA SER A 103 47.35 18.77 2.65
C SER A 103 48.63 19.28 3.30
N GLY A 104 49.77 18.60 3.08
CA GLY A 104 51.06 18.92 3.71
C GLY A 104 51.23 18.34 5.13
N VAL A 105 50.17 17.81 5.73
CA VAL A 105 50.25 17.10 7.02
C VAL A 105 50.96 15.75 6.82
N GLY A 106 51.88 15.40 7.72
CA GLY A 106 52.55 14.10 7.68
C GLY A 106 51.56 12.94 7.76
N ALA A 107 51.75 11.90 6.94
CA ALA A 107 50.86 10.74 6.92
C ALA A 107 50.97 9.93 8.22
N PRO A 108 49.89 9.78 9.00
CA PRO A 108 49.92 8.95 10.21
C PRO A 108 50.01 7.48 9.83
N ALA A 109 50.86 6.73 10.53
CA ALA A 109 50.96 5.28 10.36
C ALA A 109 49.78 4.60 11.09
N LEU A 110 48.65 4.45 10.39
CA LEU A 110 47.47 3.75 10.92
C LEU A 110 47.68 2.23 10.86
N THR A 111 47.43 1.56 11.98
CA THR A 111 47.37 0.10 12.08
C THR A 111 46.04 -0.44 11.51
N ARG A 112 45.98 -1.74 11.23
CA ARG A 112 44.76 -2.41 10.76
C ARG A 112 43.58 -2.24 11.73
N ASP A 113 43.83 -2.39 13.03
CA ASP A 113 42.78 -2.32 14.05
C ASP A 113 42.25 -0.89 14.18
N GLU A 114 43.12 0.12 14.06
CA GLU A 114 42.73 1.53 14.00
C GLU A 114 41.91 1.83 12.74
N GLN A 115 42.26 1.27 11.58
CA GLN A 115 41.49 1.45 10.35
C GLN A 115 40.06 0.89 10.48
N VAL A 116 39.91 -0.31 11.04
CA VAL A 116 38.58 -0.91 11.29
C VAL A 116 37.79 -0.07 12.30
N LEU A 117 38.41 0.36 13.40
CA LEU A 117 37.78 1.19 14.43
C LEU A 117 37.30 2.53 13.87
N LEU A 118 38.12 3.22 13.07
CA LEU A 118 37.79 4.54 12.54
C LEU A 118 36.65 4.47 11.51
N SER A 119 36.62 3.42 10.70
CA SER A 119 35.61 3.25 9.66
C SER A 119 34.27 2.70 10.19
N THR A 120 34.31 1.75 11.12
CA THR A 120 33.09 1.07 11.62
C THR A 120 32.59 1.59 12.96
N GLY A 121 33.45 2.22 13.76
CA GLY A 121 33.15 2.61 15.14
C GLY A 121 33.21 1.46 16.16
N THR A 122 33.59 0.26 15.74
CA THR A 122 33.68 -0.94 16.60
C THR A 122 35.13 -1.22 17.00
N ARG A 123 35.37 -1.58 18.26
CA ARG A 123 36.69 -2.04 18.71
C ARG A 123 36.91 -3.49 18.29
N VAL A 124 38.11 -3.78 17.82
CA VAL A 124 38.52 -5.14 17.45
C VAL A 124 38.94 -5.87 18.72
N ASP A 125 38.06 -6.70 19.27
CA ASP A 125 38.34 -7.60 20.39
C ASP A 125 38.44 -9.05 19.87
N GLY A 126 39.51 -9.39 19.15
CA GLY A 126 39.72 -10.75 18.62
C GLY A 126 39.96 -10.82 17.11
N ASP A 127 39.25 -11.71 16.40
CA ASP A 127 39.41 -11.87 14.95
C ASP A 127 38.82 -10.68 14.19
N TRP A 128 39.69 -9.86 13.58
CA TRP A 128 39.30 -8.68 12.81
C TRP A 128 38.37 -9.01 11.61
N LEU A 129 38.42 -10.24 11.09
CA LEU A 129 37.52 -10.70 10.03
C LEU A 129 36.07 -10.79 10.52
N GLU A 130 35.86 -11.33 11.71
CA GLU A 130 34.53 -11.43 12.33
C GLU A 130 33.97 -10.02 12.57
N SER A 131 34.82 -9.11 13.07
CA SER A 131 34.46 -7.69 13.27
C SER A 131 34.02 -7.00 11.97
N LEU A 132 34.65 -7.31 10.83
CA LEU A 132 34.27 -6.76 9.51
C LEU A 132 32.96 -7.34 8.97
N VAL A 133 32.69 -8.62 9.22
CA VAL A 133 31.44 -9.27 8.78
C VAL A 133 30.26 -8.79 9.62
N THR A 134 30.48 -8.51 10.90
CA THR A 134 29.45 -7.98 11.82
C THR A 134 29.27 -6.46 11.77
N ALA A 135 30.19 -5.74 11.14
CA ALA A 135 30.10 -4.28 11.02
C ALA A 135 29.03 -3.88 9.98
N ASP A 136 28.32 -2.78 10.25
CA ASP A 136 27.33 -2.17 9.34
C ASP A 136 28.04 -1.47 8.15
N ILE A 137 28.82 -2.23 7.37
CA ILE A 137 29.41 -1.78 6.11
C ILE A 137 28.34 -1.91 5.03
N PRO A 138 28.08 -0.88 4.19
CA PRO A 138 27.12 -0.99 3.10
C PRO A 138 27.49 -2.12 2.14
N ILE A 139 26.62 -3.14 2.03
CA ILE A 139 26.82 -4.32 1.19
C ILE A 139 25.98 -4.17 -0.08
N PRO A 140 26.47 -4.59 -1.26
CA PRO A 140 25.63 -4.73 -2.45
C PRO A 140 24.42 -5.63 -2.15
N SER A 141 23.23 -5.05 -2.04
CA SER A 141 22.00 -5.81 -1.86
C SER A 141 21.28 -6.04 -3.18
N ALA A 142 20.55 -7.15 -3.29
CA ALA A 142 19.76 -7.44 -4.49
C ALA A 142 18.62 -6.43 -4.69
N ALA A 143 18.16 -5.78 -3.62
CA ALA A 143 17.09 -4.80 -3.65
C ALA A 143 17.53 -3.39 -4.09
N GLN A 144 18.81 -3.04 -3.91
CA GLN A 144 19.33 -1.72 -4.20
C GLN A 144 19.74 -1.54 -5.67
N THR A 145 19.66 -0.29 -6.14
CA THR A 145 20.26 0.12 -7.42
C THR A 145 21.73 0.52 -7.18
N PRO A 146 22.60 0.51 -8.21
CA PRO A 146 24.00 0.99 -8.07
C PRO A 146 24.10 2.40 -7.47
N ARG A 147 23.17 3.28 -7.87
CA ARG A 147 23.09 4.65 -7.32
C ARG A 147 22.76 4.65 -5.83
N GLY A 148 21.96 3.69 -5.37
CA GLY A 148 21.66 3.51 -3.95
C GLY A 148 22.89 3.11 -3.15
N LEU A 149 23.65 2.10 -3.60
CA LEU A 149 24.87 1.66 -2.91
C LEU A 149 25.93 2.77 -2.85
N ALA A 150 26.12 3.53 -3.94
CA ALA A 150 27.07 4.65 -3.97
C ALA A 150 26.68 5.76 -2.97
N ALA A 151 25.37 6.02 -2.79
CA ALA A 151 24.88 6.98 -1.82
C ALA A 151 25.11 6.49 -0.37
N GLU A 152 24.79 5.22 -0.09
CA GLU A 152 25.05 4.61 1.23
C GLU A 152 26.55 4.58 1.57
N LEU A 153 27.41 4.25 0.60
CA LEU A 153 28.86 4.31 0.78
C LEU A 153 29.34 5.75 1.01
N ALA A 154 28.76 6.76 0.35
CA ALA A 154 29.10 8.15 0.58
C ALA A 154 28.75 8.59 2.02
N GLU A 155 27.59 8.19 2.53
CA GLU A 155 27.18 8.43 3.92
C GLU A 155 28.10 7.70 4.92
N PHE A 156 28.40 6.43 4.65
CA PHE A 156 29.33 5.63 5.45
C PHE A 156 30.73 6.28 5.51
N TYR A 157 31.28 6.70 4.37
CA TYR A 157 32.57 7.36 4.33
C TYR A 157 32.54 8.76 4.97
N ALA A 158 31.43 9.49 4.90
CA ALA A 158 31.27 10.76 5.61
C ALA A 158 31.30 10.55 7.14
N ALA A 159 30.61 9.51 7.64
CA ALA A 159 30.67 9.14 9.05
C ALA A 159 32.09 8.73 9.47
N ALA A 160 32.78 7.93 8.65
CA ALA A 160 34.18 7.56 8.87
C ALA A 160 35.11 8.80 8.90
N SER A 161 34.91 9.76 7.99
CA SER A 161 35.69 11.01 7.94
C SER A 161 35.52 11.88 9.18
N ASN A 162 34.33 11.89 9.79
CA ASN A 162 34.10 12.61 11.05
C ASN A 162 34.87 11.97 12.20
N ARG A 163 34.87 10.64 12.32
CA ARG A 163 35.64 9.91 13.34
C ARG A 163 37.15 10.08 13.11
N LEU A 164 37.59 9.99 11.86
CA LEU A 164 38.98 10.18 11.47
C LEU A 164 39.49 11.58 11.85
N ARG A 165 38.69 12.63 11.61
CA ARG A 165 39.05 14.00 12.00
C ARG A 165 39.31 14.10 13.51
N GLY A 166 38.39 13.59 14.33
CA GLY A 166 38.56 13.61 15.79
C GLY A 166 39.78 12.80 16.26
N PHE A 167 40.11 11.71 15.56
CA PHE A 167 41.31 10.92 15.86
C PHE A 167 42.60 11.68 15.49
N LEU A 168 42.64 12.32 14.32
CA LEU A 168 43.81 13.09 13.87
C LEU A 168 44.12 14.27 14.80
N GLU A 169 43.10 14.94 15.32
CA GLU A 169 43.27 16.04 16.29
C GLU A 169 44.05 15.64 17.55
N GLY A 170 44.07 14.35 17.92
CA GLY A 170 44.82 13.81 19.04
C GLY A 170 46.25 13.35 18.72
N LEU A 171 46.72 13.45 17.47
CA LEU A 171 48.05 13.00 17.07
C LEU A 171 49.08 14.13 17.09
N ALA A 172 50.30 13.83 17.56
CA ALA A 172 51.42 14.77 17.58
C ALA A 172 51.76 15.35 16.19
N VAL A 173 51.56 14.56 15.14
CA VAL A 173 51.78 14.99 13.74
C VAL A 173 50.79 16.09 13.33
N TRP A 174 49.58 16.06 13.87
CA TRP A 174 48.56 17.09 13.65
C TRP A 174 48.86 18.34 14.48
N GLU A 175 49.29 18.18 15.74
CA GLU A 175 49.74 19.29 16.60
C GLU A 175 50.98 20.03 16.09
N GLN A 176 51.81 19.37 15.28
CA GLN A 176 52.99 19.98 14.66
C GLN A 176 52.70 20.66 13.32
N ALA A 177 51.58 20.34 12.66
CA ALA A 177 51.18 20.96 11.40
C ALA A 177 50.76 22.42 11.60
N SER A 178 51.01 23.28 10.61
CA SER A 178 50.58 24.69 10.65
C SER A 178 49.05 24.82 10.62
N GLU A 179 48.55 25.97 11.09
CA GLU A 179 47.10 26.23 11.11
C GLU A 179 46.49 26.18 9.69
N ARG A 180 47.27 26.57 8.67
CA ARG A 180 46.86 26.48 7.26
C ARG A 180 46.73 25.02 6.81
N GLU A 181 47.71 24.17 7.12
CA GLU A 181 47.70 22.74 6.77
C GLU A 181 46.55 22.01 7.47
N ARG A 182 46.29 22.30 8.74
CA ARG A 182 45.14 21.72 9.47
C ARG A 182 43.80 22.10 8.87
N ARG A 183 43.61 23.37 8.49
CA ARG A 183 42.37 23.82 7.82
C ARG A 183 42.21 23.13 6.47
N THR A 184 43.26 23.09 5.65
CA THR A 184 43.23 22.42 4.34
C THR A 184 42.96 20.91 4.47
N ALA A 185 43.59 20.22 5.43
CA ALA A 185 43.33 18.81 5.71
C ALA A 185 41.87 18.59 6.18
N GLY A 186 41.36 19.43 7.07
CA GLY A 186 39.97 19.40 7.53
C GLY A 186 38.96 19.57 6.39
N ASP A 187 39.19 20.51 5.48
CA ASP A 187 38.31 20.74 4.33
C ASP A 187 38.35 19.55 3.36
N LEU A 188 39.55 19.01 3.05
CA LEU A 188 39.68 17.89 2.14
C LEU A 188 39.09 16.58 2.71
N ILE A 189 39.31 16.29 4.00
CA ILE A 189 38.77 15.10 4.68
C ILE A 189 37.25 15.16 4.80
N GLY A 190 36.69 16.34 5.06
CA GLY A 190 35.24 16.51 5.17
C GLY A 190 34.52 16.54 3.82
N ALA A 191 35.01 17.36 2.88
CA ALA A 191 34.26 17.67 1.66
C ALA A 191 34.65 16.80 0.45
N ARG A 192 35.88 16.28 0.39
CA ARG A 192 36.39 15.57 -0.81
C ARG A 192 36.64 14.09 -0.62
N LEU A 193 37.12 13.67 0.56
CA LEU A 193 37.48 12.28 0.83
C LEU A 193 36.33 11.29 0.60
N PRO A 194 35.08 11.53 1.07
CA PRO A 194 33.99 10.58 0.83
C PRO A 194 33.72 10.33 -0.66
N GLY A 195 33.67 11.40 -1.46
CA GLY A 195 33.43 11.29 -2.91
C GLY A 195 34.59 10.64 -3.67
N LEU A 196 35.84 10.86 -3.24
CA LEU A 196 37.01 10.17 -3.81
C LEU A 196 37.02 8.68 -3.45
N ALA A 197 36.68 8.35 -2.21
CA ALA A 197 36.60 6.96 -1.75
C ALA A 197 35.52 6.15 -2.50
N VAL A 198 34.36 6.75 -2.80
CA VAL A 198 33.33 6.11 -3.64
C VAL A 198 33.88 5.79 -5.03
N ARG A 199 34.49 6.77 -5.72
CA ARG A 199 35.07 6.53 -7.06
C ARG A 199 36.16 5.46 -7.02
N ARG A 200 36.99 5.48 -5.98
CA ARG A 200 38.06 4.50 -5.83
C ARG A 200 37.51 3.09 -5.60
N TYR A 201 36.45 2.98 -4.81
CA TYR A 201 35.72 1.72 -4.63
C TYR A 201 35.11 1.22 -5.95
N GLU A 202 34.50 2.08 -6.76
CA GLU A 202 33.96 1.72 -8.08
C GLU A 202 35.05 1.14 -8.99
N GLU A 203 36.22 1.77 -9.06
CA GLU A 203 37.37 1.27 -9.83
C GLU A 203 37.86 -0.11 -9.37
N ILE A 204 38.05 -0.26 -8.05
CA ILE A 204 38.60 -1.50 -7.48
C ILE A 204 37.58 -2.65 -7.54
N SER A 205 36.29 -2.35 -7.35
CA SER A 205 35.22 -3.35 -7.43
C SER A 205 35.01 -3.86 -8.86
N LEU A 206 35.12 -3.00 -9.88
CA LEU A 206 35.09 -3.43 -11.29
C LEU A 206 36.25 -4.38 -11.62
N ARG A 207 37.43 -4.13 -11.07
CA ARG A 207 38.58 -5.03 -11.22
C ARG A 207 38.30 -6.40 -10.60
N LEU A 208 37.81 -6.44 -9.36
CA LEU A 208 37.49 -7.71 -8.70
C LEU A 208 36.36 -8.47 -9.41
N ALA A 209 35.39 -7.76 -10.00
CA ALA A 209 34.30 -8.35 -10.77
C ALA A 209 34.76 -9.08 -12.03
N VAL A 210 35.85 -8.63 -12.65
CA VAL A 210 36.49 -9.32 -13.79
C VAL A 210 37.24 -10.55 -13.31
N ASP A 211 37.97 -10.43 -12.20
CA ASP A 211 38.79 -11.51 -11.65
C ASP A 211 37.93 -12.64 -11.02
N VAL A 212 36.76 -12.29 -10.47
CA VAL A 212 35.86 -13.21 -9.75
C VAL A 212 34.43 -13.08 -10.29
N PRO A 213 33.98 -13.98 -11.19
CA PRO A 213 32.66 -13.94 -11.80
C PRO A 213 31.48 -13.92 -10.80
N GLU A 214 31.63 -14.56 -9.64
CA GLU A 214 30.65 -14.52 -8.55
C GLU A 214 30.49 -13.11 -7.96
N PHE A 215 31.60 -12.40 -7.72
CA PHE A 215 31.58 -10.99 -7.34
C PHE A 215 31.02 -10.11 -8.47
N GLY A 216 31.28 -10.52 -9.72
CA GLY A 216 30.65 -9.95 -10.91
C GLY A 216 29.12 -10.04 -10.88
N LEU A 217 28.51 -11.08 -10.29
CA LEU A 217 27.04 -11.12 -10.12
C LEU A 217 26.53 -10.06 -9.13
N TRP A 218 27.36 -9.67 -8.16
CA TRP A 218 27.04 -8.60 -7.20
C TRP A 218 27.24 -7.22 -7.84
N ALA A 219 28.32 -7.05 -8.61
CA ALA A 219 28.78 -5.77 -9.17
C ALA A 219 28.19 -5.44 -10.56
N ALA A 220 27.80 -6.43 -11.38
CA ALA A 220 27.33 -6.25 -12.77
C ALA A 220 25.92 -5.63 -12.88
N ARG A 221 25.54 -4.81 -11.91
CA ARG A 221 24.37 -3.94 -11.94
C ARG A 221 24.66 -2.57 -12.59
N ALA A 222 25.87 -2.33 -13.11
CA ALA A 222 26.28 -1.02 -13.61
C ALA A 222 25.98 -0.73 -15.10
N GLU A 223 25.95 -1.71 -16.02
CA GLU A 223 25.89 -1.36 -17.47
C GLU A 223 24.95 -2.19 -18.36
N ARG A 224 24.35 -3.28 -17.90
CA ARG A 224 23.42 -4.06 -18.73
C ARG A 224 21.97 -3.56 -18.62
N ARG A 225 21.76 -2.29 -19.00
CA ARG A 225 20.43 -1.85 -19.47
C ARG A 225 20.31 -2.29 -20.93
N ALA A 226 19.22 -2.98 -21.24
CA ALA A 226 18.84 -3.51 -22.56
C ALA A 226 19.54 -4.82 -22.98
N ILE A 227 18.97 -5.95 -22.55
CA ILE A 227 18.45 -7.06 -23.38
C ILE A 227 17.78 -8.04 -22.39
N GLY A 228 16.53 -8.43 -22.65
CA GLY A 228 15.74 -9.29 -21.77
C GLY A 228 16.42 -10.63 -21.54
N HIS A 229 16.86 -10.87 -20.31
CA HIS A 229 17.45 -12.14 -19.89
C HIS A 229 16.34 -13.01 -19.28
N SER A 230 16.06 -14.17 -19.88
CA SER A 230 15.07 -15.14 -19.35
C SER A 230 15.64 -15.96 -18.18
N LEU A 231 14.80 -16.57 -17.34
CA LEU A 231 15.22 -17.55 -16.32
C LEU A 231 15.92 -18.79 -16.93
N GLY A 232 15.87 -18.96 -18.25
CA GLY A 232 16.75 -19.89 -18.95
C GLY A 232 18.23 -19.54 -18.81
N GLU A 233 18.55 -18.25 -18.77
CA GLU A 233 19.90 -17.70 -18.67
C GLU A 233 20.38 -17.57 -17.21
N LEU A 234 19.46 -17.58 -16.23
CA LEU A 234 19.80 -17.70 -14.81
C LEU A 234 20.71 -18.92 -14.58
N ARG A 235 20.38 -20.05 -15.20
CA ARG A 235 21.18 -21.27 -15.12
C ARG A 235 22.59 -21.03 -15.66
N GLU A 236 22.71 -20.42 -16.84
CA GLU A 236 24.00 -20.14 -17.47
C GLU A 236 24.85 -19.15 -16.67
N LEU A 237 24.23 -18.13 -16.09
CA LEU A 237 24.87 -17.16 -15.20
C LEU A 237 25.44 -17.84 -13.94
N LEU A 238 24.62 -18.68 -13.31
CA LEU A 238 25.02 -19.41 -12.10
C LEU A 238 25.98 -20.55 -12.39
N GLU A 239 25.92 -21.21 -13.56
CA GLU A 239 26.88 -22.23 -13.98
C GLU A 239 28.26 -21.64 -14.29
N ARG A 240 28.32 -20.46 -14.93
CA ARG A 240 29.58 -19.71 -15.13
C ARG A 240 30.27 -19.42 -13.80
N ALA A 241 29.46 -19.02 -12.81
CA ALA A 241 29.86 -18.73 -11.44
C ALA A 241 29.75 -19.96 -10.50
N GLY A 242 29.67 -21.17 -11.06
CA GLY A 242 29.41 -22.40 -10.30
C GLY A 242 30.68 -23.15 -9.88
N SER A 243 30.54 -24.09 -8.95
CA SER A 243 31.65 -24.94 -8.46
C SER A 243 32.10 -26.02 -9.45
N GLY A 244 31.29 -26.32 -10.48
CA GLY A 244 31.55 -27.41 -11.42
C GLY A 244 31.37 -28.81 -10.83
N ARG A 245 30.87 -28.94 -9.59
CA ARG A 245 30.58 -30.23 -8.96
C ARG A 245 29.44 -30.96 -9.66
N ARG A 246 29.51 -32.29 -9.70
CA ARG A 246 28.37 -33.11 -10.17
C ARG A 246 27.33 -33.27 -9.06
N ALA A 247 26.06 -33.18 -9.45
CA ALA A 247 24.95 -33.53 -8.57
C ALA A 247 24.79 -35.06 -8.52
N GLU A 248 24.62 -35.60 -7.32
CA GLU A 248 24.44 -37.04 -7.05
C GLU A 248 23.30 -37.24 -6.05
N GLY A 249 22.79 -38.48 -5.94
CA GLY A 249 21.74 -38.86 -5.00
C GLY A 249 20.45 -38.04 -5.13
N TRP A 250 19.85 -37.67 -3.98
CA TRP A 250 18.59 -36.91 -3.91
C TRP A 250 18.62 -35.58 -4.67
N ARG A 251 19.78 -34.91 -4.72
CA ARG A 251 19.92 -33.62 -5.43
C ARG A 251 19.75 -33.79 -6.94
N ALA A 252 20.34 -34.85 -7.51
CA ALA A 252 20.17 -35.17 -8.92
C ALA A 252 18.73 -35.62 -9.21
N ALA A 253 18.13 -36.42 -8.33
CA ALA A 253 16.76 -36.91 -8.47
C ALA A 253 15.73 -35.75 -8.43
N LEU A 254 15.82 -34.85 -7.45
CA LEU A 254 14.96 -33.66 -7.34
C LEU A 254 15.11 -32.76 -8.58
N ALA A 255 16.34 -32.49 -9.01
CA ALA A 255 16.58 -31.68 -10.20
C ALA A 255 16.00 -32.31 -11.47
N ALA A 256 16.08 -33.65 -11.61
CA ALA A 256 15.47 -34.36 -12.73
C ALA A 256 13.93 -34.29 -12.68
N ALA A 257 13.32 -34.51 -11.51
CA ALA A 257 11.89 -34.43 -11.32
C ALA A 257 11.34 -33.03 -11.66
N TYR A 258 12.00 -31.96 -11.20
CA TYR A 258 11.55 -30.59 -11.49
C TYR A 258 11.75 -30.20 -12.96
N ARG A 259 12.81 -30.66 -13.63
CA ARG A 259 12.97 -30.43 -15.08
C ARG A 259 11.88 -31.13 -15.89
N ALA A 260 11.53 -32.36 -15.53
CA ALA A 260 10.44 -33.07 -16.19
C ALA A 260 9.09 -32.33 -16.06
N ASP A 261 8.87 -31.61 -14.95
CA ASP A 261 7.66 -30.81 -14.74
C ASP A 261 7.56 -29.59 -15.68
N LEU A 262 8.68 -29.10 -16.24
CA LEU A 262 8.66 -28.01 -17.23
C LEU A 262 8.23 -28.44 -18.63
N GLU A 263 8.43 -29.71 -18.97
CA GLU A 263 8.02 -30.28 -20.26
C GLU A 263 6.51 -30.55 -20.31
N LEU A 264 5.83 -30.48 -19.16
CA LEU A 264 4.38 -30.65 -19.09
C LEU A 264 3.66 -29.39 -19.59
N PRO A 265 2.49 -29.55 -20.24
CA PRO A 265 1.64 -28.43 -20.62
C PRO A 265 1.28 -27.54 -19.43
N VAL A 266 1.21 -26.22 -19.66
CA VAL A 266 0.89 -25.22 -18.62
C VAL A 266 -0.43 -25.53 -17.91
N LEU A 267 -1.46 -25.89 -18.68
CA LEU A 267 -2.74 -26.32 -18.18
C LEU A 267 -2.87 -27.83 -18.39
N ARG A 268 -3.18 -28.55 -17.31
CA ARG A 268 -3.49 -29.98 -17.34
C ARG A 268 -5.00 -30.13 -17.55
N GLY A 269 -5.41 -30.39 -18.78
CA GLY A 269 -6.82 -30.54 -19.18
C GLY A 269 -6.92 -30.84 -20.67
N ASP A 270 -8.10 -31.26 -21.12
CA ASP A 270 -8.38 -31.46 -22.54
C ASP A 270 -8.55 -30.10 -23.23
N ALA A 271 -7.48 -29.63 -23.90
CA ALA A 271 -7.50 -28.41 -24.72
C ALA A 271 -8.08 -28.67 -26.13
N GLY A 272 -8.74 -29.82 -26.34
CA GLY A 272 -9.20 -30.27 -27.64
C GLY A 272 -8.03 -30.47 -28.60
N GLU A 273 -8.18 -30.03 -29.84
CA GLU A 273 -7.14 -30.10 -30.86
C GLU A 273 -6.04 -29.03 -30.70
N VAL A 274 -6.16 -28.10 -29.74
CA VAL A 274 -5.18 -27.02 -29.51
C VAL A 274 -3.95 -27.54 -28.79
N ARG A 275 -2.76 -27.26 -29.35
CA ARG A 275 -1.50 -27.60 -28.68
C ARG A 275 -1.16 -26.51 -27.68
N VAL A 276 -1.36 -26.80 -26.39
CA VAL A 276 -0.90 -25.95 -25.29
C VAL A 276 0.62 -26.13 -25.16
N PRO A 277 1.43 -25.05 -25.27
CA PRO A 277 2.87 -25.14 -25.06
C PRO A 277 3.24 -25.65 -23.68
N SER A 278 4.44 -26.23 -23.55
CA SER A 278 4.98 -26.60 -22.25
C SER A 278 5.27 -25.36 -21.39
N LEU A 279 5.31 -25.52 -20.07
CA LEU A 279 5.67 -24.42 -19.16
C LEU A 279 7.08 -23.89 -19.47
N GLY A 280 8.02 -24.76 -19.84
CA GLY A 280 9.37 -24.38 -20.20
C GLY A 280 9.48 -23.51 -21.46
N GLU A 281 8.55 -23.65 -22.40
CA GLU A 281 8.52 -22.89 -23.67
C GLU A 281 7.86 -21.52 -23.52
N VAL A 282 6.74 -21.44 -22.79
CA VAL A 282 5.88 -20.24 -22.78
C VAL A 282 6.11 -19.31 -21.59
N TYR A 283 6.88 -19.75 -20.60
CA TYR A 283 7.19 -18.93 -19.43
C TYR A 283 8.05 -17.73 -19.82
N LEU A 284 7.64 -16.54 -19.40
CA LEU A 284 8.40 -15.30 -19.51
C LEU A 284 8.68 -14.74 -18.13
N ASP A 285 9.85 -14.14 -17.96
CA ASP A 285 10.24 -13.52 -16.70
C ASP A 285 9.32 -12.33 -16.41
N PRO A 286 8.58 -12.33 -15.29
CA PRO A 286 7.72 -11.21 -14.94
C PRO A 286 8.56 -10.00 -14.57
N ARG A 287 7.99 -8.82 -14.82
CA ARG A 287 8.53 -7.57 -14.27
C ARG A 287 8.21 -7.53 -12.78
N PHE A 288 8.98 -6.76 -12.02
CA PHE A 288 8.82 -6.73 -10.57
C PHE A 288 9.25 -5.42 -9.93
N ARG A 289 8.73 -5.18 -8.73
CA ARG A 289 9.24 -4.20 -7.77
C ARG A 289 9.80 -4.93 -6.56
N VAL A 290 10.84 -4.38 -5.94
CA VAL A 290 11.47 -4.97 -4.75
C VAL A 290 11.70 -3.90 -3.69
N ARG A 291 11.41 -4.24 -2.43
CA ARG A 291 11.72 -3.41 -1.26
C ARG A 291 12.10 -4.29 -0.07
N VAL A 292 12.91 -3.75 0.83
CA VAL A 292 13.13 -4.34 2.16
C VAL A 292 11.88 -4.07 3.00
N ALA A 293 11.31 -5.14 3.56
CA ALA A 293 10.15 -5.07 4.44
C ALA A 293 10.58 -4.96 5.91
N SER A 294 9.76 -4.25 6.69
CA SER A 294 9.83 -4.16 8.14
C SER A 294 8.54 -4.73 8.76
N PRO A 295 8.52 -5.07 10.06
CA PRO A 295 7.33 -5.63 10.71
C PRO A 295 6.06 -4.76 10.62
N ASN A 296 6.20 -3.46 10.37
CA ASN A 296 5.11 -2.49 10.24
C ASN A 296 4.88 -2.02 8.78
N SER A 297 5.39 -2.75 7.79
CA SER A 297 5.24 -2.38 6.38
C SER A 297 3.82 -2.70 5.88
N SER A 298 3.17 -1.72 5.25
CA SER A 298 1.87 -1.89 4.58
C SER A 298 2.10 -2.36 3.14
N LEU A 299 2.05 -3.66 2.91
CA LEU A 299 2.28 -4.28 1.60
C LEU A 299 1.08 -4.08 0.65
N ALA A 300 -0.13 -3.92 1.19
CA ALA A 300 -1.36 -3.74 0.42
C ALA A 300 -1.48 -2.34 -0.19
N GLU A 301 -0.83 -1.33 0.39
CA GLU A 301 -0.87 0.04 -0.10
C GLU A 301 0.03 0.26 -1.32
N GLU A 302 -0.54 0.75 -2.42
CA GLU A 302 0.23 1.09 -3.63
C GLU A 302 1.26 2.19 -3.35
N SER A 303 0.96 3.13 -2.46
CA SER A 303 1.87 4.18 -2.00
C SER A 303 3.12 3.66 -1.32
N TRP A 304 3.11 2.43 -0.80
CA TRP A 304 4.32 1.80 -0.26
C TRP A 304 5.21 1.27 -1.39
N TRP A 305 4.71 0.98 -2.58
CA TRP A 305 5.55 0.47 -3.67
C TRP A 305 6.23 1.60 -4.46
N THR A 306 7.02 2.44 -3.78
CA THR A 306 7.83 3.50 -4.39
C THR A 306 9.14 2.91 -4.95
N GLY A 307 9.25 2.74 -6.27
CA GLY A 307 10.47 2.23 -6.91
C GLY A 307 10.29 2.00 -8.42
N GLU A 308 11.40 1.86 -9.14
CA GLU A 308 11.40 1.52 -10.57
C GLU A 308 10.90 0.09 -10.80
N ILE A 309 10.07 -0.11 -11.82
CA ILE A 309 9.68 -1.45 -12.28
C ILE A 309 10.88 -2.07 -13.01
N ARG A 310 11.29 -3.25 -12.58
CA ARG A 310 12.48 -3.94 -13.08
C ARG A 310 12.10 -5.12 -13.95
N GLY A 311 12.86 -5.36 -15.02
CA GLY A 311 12.72 -6.51 -15.93
C GLY A 311 13.85 -7.54 -15.83
N ASP A 312 14.72 -7.44 -14.83
CA ASP A 312 15.94 -8.25 -14.68
C ASP A 312 15.82 -9.32 -13.58
N LEU A 313 14.67 -10.01 -13.50
CA LEU A 313 14.35 -10.92 -12.39
C LEU A 313 15.40 -12.02 -12.22
N SER A 314 15.88 -12.58 -13.33
CA SER A 314 16.96 -13.56 -13.35
C SER A 314 18.24 -13.04 -12.68
N ALA A 315 18.68 -11.83 -13.03
CA ALA A 315 19.87 -11.21 -12.43
C ALA A 315 19.64 -10.88 -10.95
N PHE A 316 18.43 -10.47 -10.59
CA PHE A 316 18.03 -10.23 -9.20
C PHE A 316 18.12 -11.49 -8.36
N LEU A 317 17.52 -12.61 -8.79
CA LEU A 317 17.53 -13.88 -8.06
C LEU A 317 18.94 -14.47 -7.99
N ALA A 318 19.74 -14.33 -9.05
CA ALA A 318 21.15 -14.72 -9.03
C ALA A 318 21.93 -13.92 -7.98
N GLY A 319 21.77 -12.59 -7.94
CA GLY A 319 22.39 -11.75 -6.92
C GLY A 319 21.94 -12.13 -5.52
N TYR A 320 20.63 -12.27 -5.29
CA TYR A 320 20.07 -12.64 -3.99
C TYR A 320 20.60 -13.98 -3.48
N LEU A 321 20.50 -15.05 -4.28
CA LEU A 321 20.95 -16.40 -3.88
C LEU A 321 22.47 -16.56 -3.76
N THR A 322 23.23 -15.50 -4.06
CA THR A 322 24.68 -15.47 -3.93
C THR A 322 25.18 -14.51 -2.86
N THR A 323 24.30 -13.73 -2.23
CA THR A 323 24.65 -12.88 -1.11
C THR A 323 24.19 -13.48 0.23
N PRO A 324 24.84 -13.07 1.34
CA PRO A 324 24.46 -13.54 2.67
C PRO A 324 23.03 -13.25 3.12
N GLN A 325 22.44 -12.20 2.54
CA GLN A 325 21.03 -11.84 2.72
C GLN A 325 20.05 -13.01 2.46
N ALA A 326 20.39 -13.97 1.60
CA ALA A 326 19.50 -15.10 1.31
C ALA A 326 19.24 -16.03 2.50
N PHE A 327 20.16 -16.07 3.48
CA PHE A 327 20.04 -16.97 4.63
C PHE A 327 19.74 -16.25 5.96
N GLU A 328 19.60 -14.92 5.94
CA GLU A 328 19.23 -14.13 7.12
C GLU A 328 17.70 -14.04 7.30
N ALA A 329 16.97 -13.81 6.21
CA ALA A 329 15.52 -13.63 6.21
C ALA A 329 14.88 -14.14 4.91
N PRO A 330 13.59 -14.52 4.93
CA PRO A 330 12.92 -15.06 3.76
C PRO A 330 12.64 -13.99 2.70
N LEU A 331 12.69 -14.40 1.43
CA LEU A 331 12.18 -13.62 0.29
C LEU A 331 10.68 -13.86 0.16
N VAL A 332 9.87 -12.81 0.28
CA VAL A 332 8.40 -12.88 0.14
C VAL A 332 8.01 -12.39 -1.24
N LEU A 333 7.47 -13.30 -2.04
CA LEU A 333 7.09 -13.08 -3.42
C LEU A 333 5.57 -12.91 -3.57
N LEU A 334 5.18 -11.71 -3.95
CA LEU A 334 3.84 -11.17 -3.94
C LEU A 334 3.34 -10.96 -5.36
N GLY A 335 2.04 -11.05 -5.56
CA GLY A 335 1.43 -10.79 -6.85
C GLY A 335 -0.05 -11.11 -6.84
N GLN A 336 -0.77 -10.58 -7.83
CA GLN A 336 -2.18 -10.87 -8.03
C GLN A 336 -2.42 -12.37 -8.29
N PRO A 337 -3.65 -12.88 -8.07
CA PRO A 337 -4.06 -14.18 -8.61
C PRO A 337 -3.72 -14.27 -10.10
N GLY A 338 -3.25 -15.41 -10.59
CA GLY A 338 -2.87 -15.57 -11.99
C GLY A 338 -1.55 -14.91 -12.42
N ALA A 339 -0.86 -14.13 -11.57
CA ALA A 339 0.42 -13.46 -11.89
C ALA A 339 1.63 -14.40 -12.08
N GLY A 340 1.43 -15.73 -12.06
CA GLY A 340 2.49 -16.70 -12.31
C GLY A 340 3.41 -17.02 -11.13
N LYS A 341 3.03 -16.69 -9.88
CA LYS A 341 3.85 -17.00 -8.67
C LYS A 341 4.25 -18.48 -8.57
N SER A 342 3.29 -19.40 -8.70
CA SER A 342 3.57 -20.85 -8.67
C SER A 342 4.29 -21.35 -9.93
N ALA A 343 4.10 -20.67 -11.07
CA ALA A 343 4.89 -20.97 -12.27
C ALA A 343 6.36 -20.60 -12.06
N LEU A 344 6.63 -19.44 -11.42
CA LEU A 344 7.97 -19.01 -11.06
C LEU A 344 8.66 -19.99 -10.10
N THR A 345 7.96 -20.54 -9.09
CA THR A 345 8.56 -21.55 -8.19
C THR A 345 8.93 -22.84 -8.92
N ARG A 346 8.10 -23.29 -9.88
CA ARG A 346 8.38 -24.47 -10.71
C ARG A 346 9.59 -24.23 -11.63
N VAL A 347 9.63 -23.08 -12.30
CA VAL A 347 10.75 -22.70 -13.17
C VAL A 347 12.04 -22.54 -12.36
N LEU A 348 11.99 -21.88 -11.20
CA LEU A 348 13.16 -21.73 -10.34
C LEU A 348 13.68 -23.09 -9.83
N ALA A 349 12.79 -23.99 -9.41
CA ALA A 349 13.16 -25.34 -8.97
C ALA A 349 13.86 -26.16 -10.06
N ALA A 350 13.45 -25.98 -11.31
CA ALA A 350 13.99 -26.70 -12.45
C ALA A 350 15.28 -26.06 -13.04
N ARG A 351 15.41 -24.73 -12.97
CA ARG A 351 16.49 -23.96 -13.62
C ARG A 351 17.69 -23.71 -12.73
N LEU A 352 17.58 -23.81 -11.40
CA LEU A 352 18.74 -23.66 -10.51
C LEU A 352 19.78 -24.79 -10.74
N PRO A 353 21.08 -24.47 -10.88
CA PRO A 353 22.10 -25.48 -11.12
C PRO A 353 22.26 -26.45 -9.94
N ALA A 354 21.97 -27.73 -10.18
CA ALA A 354 22.08 -28.78 -9.16
C ALA A 354 23.53 -28.95 -8.65
N ALA A 355 24.54 -28.42 -9.34
CA ALA A 355 25.94 -28.41 -8.90
C ALA A 355 26.14 -27.65 -7.57
N ASP A 356 25.39 -26.56 -7.37
CA ASP A 356 25.57 -25.62 -6.26
C ASP A 356 24.31 -25.41 -5.41
N PHE A 357 23.16 -25.93 -5.84
CA PHE A 357 21.90 -25.77 -5.14
C PHE A 357 21.21 -27.11 -4.90
N LEU A 358 20.63 -27.26 -3.72
CA LEU A 358 19.66 -28.31 -3.37
C LEU A 358 18.30 -27.63 -3.24
N VAL A 359 17.45 -27.76 -4.26
CA VAL A 359 16.14 -27.10 -4.24
C VAL A 359 15.07 -28.06 -3.74
N VAL A 360 14.22 -27.60 -2.83
CA VAL A 360 13.00 -28.32 -2.40
C VAL A 360 11.80 -27.38 -2.56
N ARG A 361 10.87 -27.75 -3.43
CA ARG A 361 9.60 -27.05 -3.60
C ARG A 361 8.53 -27.68 -2.72
N VAL A 362 8.02 -26.90 -1.77
CA VAL A 362 6.94 -27.28 -0.85
C VAL A 362 5.67 -26.57 -1.32
N VAL A 363 4.70 -27.34 -1.80
CA VAL A 363 3.37 -26.81 -2.11
C VAL A 363 2.57 -26.79 -0.81
N LEU A 364 2.33 -25.60 -0.25
CA LEU A 364 1.85 -25.45 1.13
C LEU A 364 0.45 -26.01 1.36
N ARG A 365 -0.38 -26.10 0.32
CA ARG A 365 -1.69 -26.77 0.40
C ARG A 365 -1.60 -28.30 0.51
N ASP A 366 -0.50 -28.90 0.06
CA ASP A 366 -0.36 -30.37 0.00
C ASP A 366 0.29 -30.93 1.29
N VAL A 367 0.66 -30.06 2.23
CA VAL A 367 1.28 -30.41 3.52
C VAL A 367 0.43 -29.91 4.69
N PRO A 368 0.47 -30.56 5.86
CA PRO A 368 -0.24 -30.08 7.05
C PRO A 368 0.28 -28.71 7.50
N ALA A 369 -0.63 -27.80 7.84
CA ALA A 369 -0.30 -26.42 8.19
C ALA A 369 0.29 -26.27 9.59
N GLU A 370 -0.05 -27.19 10.49
CA GLU A 370 0.42 -27.26 11.88
C GLU A 370 1.81 -27.88 11.97
N ALA A 371 2.22 -28.64 10.95
CA ALA A 371 3.52 -29.30 10.90
C ALA A 371 4.67 -28.28 10.99
N ALA A 372 5.81 -28.69 11.55
CA ALA A 372 6.99 -27.83 11.55
C ALA A 372 7.49 -27.64 10.12
N ILE A 373 8.18 -26.52 9.84
CA ILE A 373 8.75 -26.23 8.50
C ILE A 373 9.62 -27.39 8.01
N GLN A 374 10.36 -28.03 8.91
CA GLN A 374 11.15 -29.21 8.59
C GLN A 374 10.29 -30.39 8.10
N ASP A 375 9.22 -30.73 8.81
CA ASP A 375 8.34 -31.83 8.44
C ASP A 375 7.67 -31.60 7.08
N GLN A 376 7.28 -30.34 6.80
CA GLN A 376 6.74 -29.95 5.51
C GLN A 376 7.74 -30.16 4.36
N VAL A 377 9.02 -29.87 4.59
CA VAL A 377 10.10 -30.10 3.62
C VAL A 377 10.31 -31.60 3.39
N GLU A 378 10.35 -32.41 4.45
CA GLU A 378 10.53 -33.86 4.35
C GLU A 378 9.34 -34.53 3.60
N LEU A 379 8.11 -34.09 3.85
CA LEU A 379 6.92 -34.53 3.11
C LEU A 379 6.99 -34.15 1.64
N ALA A 380 7.47 -32.94 1.31
CA ALA A 380 7.62 -32.48 -0.06
C ALA A 380 8.67 -33.29 -0.83
N VAL A 381 9.79 -33.64 -0.20
CA VAL A 381 10.81 -34.53 -0.80
C VAL A 381 10.22 -35.90 -1.10
N ARG A 382 9.49 -36.48 -0.14
CA ARG A 382 8.78 -37.76 -0.34
C ARG A 382 7.83 -37.71 -1.52
N ALA A 383 7.06 -36.63 -1.66
CA ALA A 383 6.14 -36.46 -2.77
C ALA A 383 6.86 -36.34 -4.13
N ALA A 384 8.04 -35.74 -4.17
CA ALA A 384 8.79 -35.48 -5.40
C ALA A 384 9.59 -36.70 -5.90
N VAL A 385 10.26 -37.43 -4.99
CA VAL A 385 11.17 -38.54 -5.36
C VAL A 385 10.68 -39.92 -4.89
N GLY A 386 9.63 -39.99 -4.08
CA GLY A 386 9.09 -41.26 -3.56
C GLY A 386 9.84 -41.83 -2.34
N GLU A 387 10.92 -41.19 -1.90
CA GLU A 387 11.76 -41.61 -0.78
C GLU A 387 11.57 -40.71 0.45
N THR A 388 11.57 -41.31 1.64
CA THR A 388 11.59 -40.57 2.91
C THR A 388 13.04 -40.33 3.34
N VAL A 389 13.42 -39.08 3.59
CA VAL A 389 14.74 -38.70 4.09
C VAL A 389 14.59 -37.58 5.11
N ALA A 390 15.32 -37.66 6.22
CA ALA A 390 15.32 -36.60 7.23
C ALA A 390 16.10 -35.37 6.72
N TRP A 391 15.62 -34.17 7.02
CA TRP A 391 16.25 -32.92 6.57
C TRP A 391 17.76 -32.81 6.90
N PRO A 392 18.21 -33.15 8.13
CA PRO A 392 19.64 -33.15 8.45
C PRO A 392 20.49 -34.05 7.55
N GLU A 393 19.97 -35.21 7.16
CA GLU A 393 20.67 -36.15 6.28
C GLU A 393 20.76 -35.62 4.86
N LEU A 394 19.65 -35.06 4.37
CA LEU A 394 19.58 -34.44 3.05
C LEU A 394 20.58 -33.28 2.90
N THR A 395 20.65 -32.38 3.89
CA THR A 395 21.61 -31.26 3.87
C THR A 395 23.06 -31.72 3.95
N ARG A 396 23.35 -32.78 4.72
CA ARG A 396 24.71 -33.33 4.84
C ARG A 396 25.16 -34.01 3.54
N ALA A 397 24.25 -34.70 2.87
CA ALA A 397 24.48 -35.31 1.57
C ALA A 397 24.64 -34.28 0.43
N ALA A 398 24.23 -33.03 0.63
CA ALA A 398 24.31 -31.97 -0.39
C ALA A 398 25.75 -31.48 -0.69
N ALA A 399 26.77 -31.96 0.06
CA ALA A 399 28.20 -31.78 -0.24
C ALA A 399 28.61 -30.31 -0.55
N GLY A 400 28.07 -29.35 0.21
CA GLY A 400 28.39 -27.93 0.09
C GLY A 400 27.52 -27.13 -0.89
N ALA A 401 26.45 -27.71 -1.43
CA ALA A 401 25.39 -26.96 -2.11
C ALA A 401 24.47 -26.22 -1.12
N LEU A 402 24.00 -25.03 -1.53
CA LEU A 402 23.05 -24.23 -0.75
C LEU A 402 21.65 -24.86 -0.84
N PRO A 403 21.03 -25.24 0.29
CA PRO A 403 19.62 -25.60 0.32
C PRO A 403 18.73 -24.37 0.03
N VAL A 404 17.79 -24.53 -0.91
CA VAL A 404 16.80 -23.51 -1.30
C VAL A 404 15.41 -24.10 -1.14
N ILE A 405 14.62 -23.56 -0.23
CA ILE A 405 13.24 -24.00 0.01
C ILE A 405 12.28 -23.01 -0.66
N LEU A 406 11.41 -23.51 -1.54
CA LEU A 406 10.37 -22.74 -2.20
C LEU A 406 9.03 -23.09 -1.57
N LEU A 407 8.51 -22.24 -0.69
CA LEU A 407 7.20 -22.38 -0.05
C LEU A 407 6.14 -21.72 -0.93
N ASP A 408 5.39 -22.54 -1.67
CA ASP A 408 4.42 -22.10 -2.67
C ASP A 408 3.00 -22.09 -2.09
N GLY A 409 2.37 -20.90 -1.97
CA GLY A 409 0.96 -20.73 -1.61
C GLY A 409 0.71 -20.44 -0.12
N PHE A 410 1.39 -19.45 0.47
CA PHE A 410 1.16 -19.07 1.89
C PHE A 410 -0.28 -18.60 2.14
N ASP A 411 -0.89 -17.95 1.16
CA ASP A 411 -2.29 -17.56 1.20
C ASP A 411 -3.25 -18.74 1.30
N GLU A 412 -2.89 -19.88 0.71
CA GLU A 412 -3.70 -21.10 0.73
C GLU A 412 -3.73 -21.72 2.15
N LEU A 413 -2.64 -21.60 2.91
CA LEU A 413 -2.51 -22.12 4.28
C LEU A 413 -3.41 -21.36 5.27
N ILE A 414 -3.46 -20.03 5.16
CA ILE A 414 -4.31 -19.18 6.02
C ILE A 414 -5.80 -19.42 5.75
N GLN A 415 -6.17 -19.64 4.49
CA GLN A 415 -7.57 -19.87 4.12
C GLN A 415 -8.08 -21.25 4.54
N ALA A 416 -7.23 -22.28 4.54
CA ALA A 416 -7.62 -23.66 4.83
C ALA A 416 -7.80 -23.95 6.33
N THR A 417 -7.00 -23.34 7.20
CA THR A 417 -6.97 -23.67 8.64
C THR A 417 -7.98 -22.89 9.47
N GLY A 418 -8.52 -21.77 8.98
CA GLY A 418 -9.40 -20.87 9.73
C GLY A 418 -8.73 -20.20 10.95
N ILE A 419 -7.47 -20.54 11.23
CA ILE A 419 -6.65 -19.98 12.29
C ILE A 419 -5.68 -19.00 11.63
N HIS A 420 -5.68 -17.75 12.11
CA HIS A 420 -4.70 -16.75 11.72
C HIS A 420 -3.29 -17.17 12.18
N GLN A 421 -2.58 -17.99 11.40
CA GLN A 421 -1.15 -18.21 11.60
C GLN A 421 -0.36 -16.97 11.13
N SER A 422 -0.59 -15.81 11.79
CA SER A 422 0.12 -14.55 11.53
C SER A 422 1.64 -14.68 11.64
N ASP A 423 2.09 -15.72 12.34
CA ASP A 423 3.48 -15.93 12.73
C ASP A 423 4.19 -16.97 11.83
N TYR A 424 3.55 -17.45 10.76
CA TYR A 424 4.16 -18.44 9.87
C TYR A 424 5.48 -17.96 9.26
N LEU A 425 5.55 -16.71 8.78
CA LEU A 425 6.80 -16.12 8.26
C LEU A 425 7.87 -15.96 9.35
N GLN A 426 7.47 -15.77 10.62
CA GLN A 426 8.39 -15.78 11.76
C GLN A 426 8.94 -17.19 12.03
N ARG A 427 8.10 -18.23 11.93
CA ARG A 427 8.53 -19.63 12.03
C ARG A 427 9.54 -20.00 10.94
N VAL A 428 9.34 -19.48 9.72
CA VAL A 428 10.30 -19.63 8.62
C VAL A 428 11.63 -18.94 8.92
N ALA A 429 11.61 -17.69 9.40
CA ALA A 429 12.84 -16.99 9.79
C ALA A 429 13.58 -17.69 10.95
N ALA A 430 12.84 -18.16 11.96
CA ALA A 430 13.40 -18.93 13.08
C ALA A 430 14.04 -20.25 12.61
N PHE A 431 13.44 -20.90 11.60
CA PHE A 431 14.03 -22.06 10.94
C PHE A 431 15.35 -21.69 10.25
N GLN A 432 15.39 -20.63 9.43
CA GLN A 432 16.63 -20.18 8.77
C GLN A 432 17.74 -19.85 9.78
N GLN A 433 17.42 -19.11 10.84
CA GLN A 433 18.36 -18.74 11.89
C GLN A 433 18.94 -19.98 12.59
N ARG A 434 18.09 -20.94 12.96
CA ARG A 434 18.54 -22.20 13.58
C ARG A 434 19.48 -22.97 12.67
N GLU A 435 19.14 -23.10 11.39
CA GLU A 435 19.97 -23.85 10.43
C GLU A 435 21.30 -23.15 10.13
N SER A 436 21.32 -21.81 10.15
CA SER A 436 22.54 -21.00 10.07
C SER A 436 23.47 -21.25 11.27
N VAL A 437 22.94 -21.23 12.50
CA VAL A 437 23.70 -21.55 13.73
C VAL A 437 24.30 -22.96 13.70
N LEU A 438 23.61 -23.91 13.06
CA LEU A 438 24.07 -25.29 12.89
C LEU A 438 25.07 -25.47 11.73
N GLY A 439 25.51 -24.39 11.09
CA GLY A 439 26.48 -24.44 9.99
C GLY A 439 25.92 -25.00 8.68
N ARG A 440 24.58 -24.99 8.52
CA ARG A 440 23.86 -25.48 7.33
C ARG A 440 22.80 -24.46 6.86
N PRO A 441 23.21 -23.24 6.53
CA PRO A 441 22.30 -22.15 6.20
C PRO A 441 21.43 -22.47 4.98
N VAL A 442 20.21 -21.94 4.98
CA VAL A 442 19.16 -22.25 4.02
C VAL A 442 18.50 -20.98 3.52
N ALA A 443 18.29 -20.89 2.21
CA ALA A 443 17.53 -19.81 1.60
C ALA A 443 16.07 -20.21 1.48
N VAL A 444 15.14 -19.31 1.84
CA VAL A 444 13.70 -19.58 1.75
C VAL A 444 12.99 -18.50 0.93
N VAL A 445 12.22 -18.94 -0.06
CA VAL A 445 11.33 -18.10 -0.87
C VAL A 445 9.89 -18.49 -0.60
N VAL A 446 9.04 -17.51 -0.25
CA VAL A 446 7.64 -17.74 0.09
C VAL A 446 6.74 -16.99 -0.89
N THR A 447 5.79 -17.66 -1.54
CA THR A 447 4.81 -17.00 -2.40
C THR A 447 3.51 -16.69 -1.64
N SER A 448 2.90 -15.51 -1.88
CA SER A 448 1.62 -15.13 -1.26
C SER A 448 0.84 -14.13 -2.12
N ARG A 449 -0.48 -14.03 -1.91
CA ARG A 449 -1.26 -12.85 -2.31
C ARG A 449 -0.89 -11.64 -1.46
N LEU A 450 -0.99 -10.44 -2.04
CA LEU A 450 -0.65 -9.17 -1.40
C LEU A 450 -1.47 -8.95 -0.11
N ALA A 451 -2.80 -9.06 -0.19
CA ALA A 451 -3.71 -8.85 0.93
C ALA A 451 -3.52 -9.82 2.10
N VAL A 452 -2.96 -11.01 1.85
CA VAL A 452 -2.69 -12.00 2.89
C VAL A 452 -1.34 -11.72 3.55
N ALA A 453 -0.32 -11.41 2.76
CA ALA A 453 1.00 -11.06 3.27
C ALA A 453 0.96 -9.78 4.13
N ASP A 454 0.10 -8.82 3.77
CA ASP A 454 -0.11 -7.58 4.51
C ASP A 454 -0.61 -7.80 5.96
N ARG A 455 -1.32 -8.91 6.19
CA ARG A 455 -1.82 -9.30 7.52
C ARG A 455 -0.84 -10.16 8.31
N ALA A 456 0.27 -10.60 7.70
CA ALA A 456 1.25 -11.45 8.34
C ALA A 456 2.37 -10.64 8.99
N ARG A 457 2.95 -11.15 10.09
CA ARG A 457 4.09 -10.50 10.74
C ARG A 457 5.37 -10.78 9.95
N LEU A 458 5.81 -9.80 9.16
CA LEU A 458 7.06 -9.89 8.39
C LEU A 458 8.28 -9.87 9.33
N PRO A 459 9.26 -10.78 9.15
CA PRO A 459 10.51 -10.72 9.90
C PRO A 459 11.37 -9.55 9.44
N GLY A 460 12.17 -8.99 10.34
CA GLY A 460 13.11 -7.91 10.00
C GLY A 460 14.12 -8.36 8.95
N GLY A 461 14.41 -7.52 7.97
CA GLY A 461 15.34 -7.83 6.88
C GLY A 461 14.75 -8.65 5.74
N ALA A 462 13.48 -9.07 5.83
CA ALA A 462 12.79 -9.76 4.74
C ALA A 462 12.73 -8.90 3.47
N LEU A 463 12.92 -9.51 2.32
CA LEU A 463 12.75 -8.84 1.02
C LEU A 463 11.35 -9.12 0.49
N ALA A 464 10.59 -8.08 0.19
CA ALA A 464 9.30 -8.18 -0.49
C ALA A 464 9.48 -7.88 -1.99
N VAL A 465 9.09 -8.84 -2.82
CA VAL A 465 9.10 -8.72 -4.29
C VAL A 465 7.68 -8.80 -4.79
N ARG A 466 7.20 -7.76 -5.48
CA ARG A 466 5.88 -7.77 -6.15
C ARG A 466 6.07 -8.02 -7.64
N LEU A 467 5.42 -9.06 -8.15
CA LEU A 467 5.30 -9.32 -9.58
C LEU A 467 4.31 -8.34 -10.21
N GLU A 468 4.75 -7.69 -11.28
CA GLU A 468 3.94 -6.78 -12.11
C GLU A 468 3.42 -7.51 -13.35
N GLY A 469 2.34 -7.00 -13.92
CA GLY A 469 1.75 -7.54 -15.14
C GLY A 469 2.67 -7.46 -16.36
N PHE A 470 2.37 -8.26 -17.38
CA PHE A 470 3.08 -8.23 -18.66
C PHE A 470 2.92 -6.89 -19.37
N ASP A 471 4.00 -6.40 -20.01
CA ASP A 471 3.90 -5.32 -20.99
C ASP A 471 3.64 -5.84 -22.41
N GLU A 472 3.42 -4.91 -23.34
CA GLU A 472 3.22 -5.18 -24.75
C GLU A 472 4.33 -6.05 -25.37
N ALA A 473 5.59 -5.86 -24.94
CA ALA A 473 6.73 -6.64 -25.44
C ALA A 473 6.67 -8.09 -24.95
N GLN A 474 6.35 -8.31 -23.68
CA GLN A 474 6.13 -9.65 -23.10
C GLN A 474 4.94 -10.34 -23.76
N VAL A 475 3.83 -9.63 -24.01
CA VAL A 475 2.66 -10.19 -24.71
C VAL A 475 3.02 -10.62 -26.14
N ALA A 476 3.75 -9.79 -26.89
CA ALA A 476 4.20 -10.14 -28.24
C ALA A 476 5.14 -11.35 -28.27
N ALA A 477 6.06 -11.44 -27.31
CA ALA A 477 6.96 -12.60 -27.17
C ALA A 477 6.18 -13.88 -26.83
N TRP A 478 5.19 -13.78 -25.94
CA TRP A 478 4.32 -14.87 -25.57
C TRP A 478 3.52 -15.39 -26.79
N LEU A 479 2.94 -14.47 -27.57
CA LEU A 479 2.19 -14.80 -28.80
C LEU A 479 3.05 -15.47 -29.86
N THR A 480 4.30 -15.04 -30.01
CA THR A 480 5.25 -15.66 -30.94
C THR A 480 5.42 -17.15 -30.62
N THR A 481 5.52 -17.49 -29.33
CA THR A 481 5.63 -18.88 -28.86
C THR A 481 4.32 -19.65 -29.08
N TRP A 482 3.19 -19.05 -28.73
CA TRP A 482 1.86 -19.63 -28.91
C TRP A 482 1.55 -19.96 -30.38
N ASN A 483 1.75 -19.00 -31.28
CA ASN A 483 1.50 -19.16 -32.71
C ASN A 483 2.46 -20.20 -33.31
N ARG A 484 3.74 -20.21 -32.90
CA ARG A 484 4.69 -21.25 -33.35
C ARG A 484 4.26 -22.65 -32.92
N ALA A 485 3.76 -22.82 -31.70
CA ALA A 485 3.32 -24.11 -31.19
C ALA A 485 2.10 -24.67 -31.96
N ASN A 486 1.26 -23.78 -32.51
CA ASN A 486 0.02 -24.14 -33.22
C ASN A 486 0.12 -24.04 -34.75
N ALA A 487 1.25 -23.59 -35.31
CA ALA A 487 1.45 -23.38 -36.75
C ALA A 487 1.22 -24.63 -37.63
N GLY A 488 1.38 -25.84 -37.06
CA GLY A 488 1.18 -27.10 -37.78
C GLY A 488 -0.27 -27.57 -37.88
N ARG A 489 -1.24 -26.84 -37.33
CA ARG A 489 -2.66 -27.24 -37.35
C ARG A 489 -3.37 -26.73 -38.62
N PRO A 490 -4.24 -27.54 -39.25
CA PRO A 490 -4.91 -27.17 -40.50
C PRO A 490 -5.77 -25.91 -40.38
N ASP A 491 -6.45 -25.71 -39.25
CA ASP A 491 -7.37 -24.60 -39.01
C ASP A 491 -6.75 -23.45 -38.20
N HIS A 492 -5.42 -23.42 -38.05
CA HIS A 492 -4.74 -22.37 -37.30
C HIS A 492 -4.69 -21.05 -38.06
N ARG A 493 -5.19 -19.99 -37.42
CA ARG A 493 -4.90 -18.61 -37.79
C ARG A 493 -4.03 -17.99 -36.70
N PRO A 494 -2.86 -17.42 -37.04
CA PRO A 494 -2.02 -16.76 -36.05
C PRO A 494 -2.77 -15.64 -35.35
N LEU A 495 -2.74 -15.63 -34.01
CA LEU A 495 -3.35 -14.57 -33.21
C LEU A 495 -2.46 -13.32 -33.28
N PRO A 496 -2.94 -12.19 -33.85
CA PRO A 496 -2.17 -10.95 -33.97
C PRO A 496 -2.10 -10.21 -32.62
N ALA A 497 -1.02 -9.47 -32.38
CA ALA A 497 -0.89 -8.63 -31.19
C ALA A 497 -1.94 -7.50 -31.17
N GLU A 498 -2.35 -7.01 -32.34
CA GLU A 498 -3.34 -5.94 -32.52
C GLU A 498 -4.74 -6.34 -32.02
N VAL A 499 -5.06 -7.63 -32.04
CA VAL A 499 -6.33 -8.16 -31.52
C VAL A 499 -6.33 -8.13 -29.99
N LEU A 500 -5.20 -8.49 -29.38
CA LEU A 500 -5.04 -8.53 -27.93
C LEU A 500 -4.79 -7.15 -27.30
N ALA A 501 -4.25 -6.20 -28.05
CA ALA A 501 -4.15 -4.80 -27.64
C ALA A 501 -5.51 -4.16 -27.29
N ARG A 502 -6.63 -4.77 -27.73
CA ARG A 502 -8.00 -4.36 -27.36
C ARG A 502 -8.39 -4.77 -25.94
N PHE A 503 -7.66 -5.69 -25.33
CA PHE A 503 -7.94 -6.27 -24.01
C PHE A 503 -6.71 -6.17 -23.07
N PRO A 504 -6.18 -4.96 -22.80
CA PRO A 504 -4.93 -4.79 -22.06
C PRO A 504 -4.97 -5.45 -20.68
N ASP A 505 -6.05 -5.27 -19.92
CA ASP A 505 -6.21 -5.81 -18.55
C ASP A 505 -6.11 -7.35 -18.49
N PHE A 506 -6.52 -8.04 -19.56
CA PHE A 506 -6.40 -9.51 -19.65
C PHE A 506 -5.00 -9.94 -20.07
N CYS A 507 -4.31 -9.12 -20.86
CA CYS A 507 -2.98 -9.42 -21.37
C CYS A 507 -1.90 -9.24 -20.30
N GLU A 508 -2.13 -8.38 -19.31
CA GLU A 508 -1.24 -8.20 -18.16
C GLU A 508 -1.05 -9.47 -17.34
N GLN A 509 -2.05 -10.36 -17.31
CA GLN A 509 -2.01 -11.58 -16.51
C GLN A 509 -1.79 -12.83 -17.39
N PRO A 510 -0.71 -13.61 -17.16
CA PRO A 510 -0.38 -14.76 -18.01
C PRO A 510 -1.50 -15.79 -18.15
N LEU A 511 -2.27 -16.02 -17.07
CA LEU A 511 -3.40 -16.96 -17.09
C LEU A 511 -4.54 -16.45 -17.98
N LEU A 512 -4.92 -15.17 -17.86
CA LEU A 512 -5.99 -14.58 -18.66
C LEU A 512 -5.59 -14.46 -20.14
N LEU A 513 -4.33 -14.15 -20.43
CA LEU A 513 -3.76 -14.18 -21.77
C LEU A 513 -3.85 -15.58 -22.41
N LEU A 514 -3.50 -16.63 -21.65
CA LEU A 514 -3.64 -18.01 -22.10
C LEU A 514 -5.11 -18.39 -22.35
N MET A 515 -6.04 -17.90 -21.53
CA MET A 515 -7.47 -18.10 -21.69
C MET A 515 -8.01 -17.44 -22.96
N LEU A 516 -7.60 -16.21 -23.25
CA LEU A 516 -7.92 -15.52 -24.51
C LEU A 516 -7.41 -16.29 -25.73
N ALA A 517 -6.17 -16.76 -25.67
CA ALA A 517 -5.57 -17.50 -26.77
C ALA A 517 -6.25 -18.85 -27.03
N LEU A 518 -6.68 -19.56 -25.97
CA LEU A 518 -7.46 -20.79 -26.08
C LEU A 518 -8.85 -20.55 -26.67
N TYR A 519 -9.50 -19.46 -26.29
CA TYR A 519 -10.81 -19.07 -26.83
C TYR A 519 -10.74 -18.73 -28.32
N ASP A 520 -9.75 -17.94 -28.74
CA ASP A 520 -9.56 -17.59 -30.15
C ASP A 520 -9.14 -18.80 -30.99
N ALA A 521 -8.27 -19.67 -30.47
CA ALA A 521 -7.84 -20.86 -31.19
C ALA A 521 -8.99 -21.84 -31.54
N ALA A 522 -10.13 -21.73 -30.85
CA ALA A 522 -11.32 -22.53 -31.12
C ALA A 522 -12.33 -21.86 -32.06
N THR A 523 -12.41 -20.52 -32.06
CA THR A 523 -13.52 -19.78 -32.69
C THR A 523 -13.08 -18.76 -33.73
N HIS A 524 -11.83 -18.30 -33.68
CA HIS A 524 -11.30 -17.12 -34.37
C HIS A 524 -12.12 -15.83 -34.12
N ALA A 525 -12.97 -15.83 -33.08
CA ALA A 525 -13.96 -14.80 -32.85
C ALA A 525 -13.35 -13.46 -32.41
N LEU A 526 -12.18 -13.48 -31.76
CA LEU A 526 -11.50 -12.23 -31.37
C LEU A 526 -10.99 -11.47 -32.60
N GLN A 527 -10.68 -12.18 -33.68
CA GLN A 527 -10.17 -11.59 -34.92
C GLN A 527 -11.26 -10.97 -35.78
N SER A 528 -12.50 -11.47 -35.73
CA SER A 528 -13.61 -11.04 -36.58
C SER A 528 -14.41 -9.85 -36.04
N GLU A 529 -14.42 -9.62 -34.73
CA GLU A 529 -15.29 -8.63 -34.10
C GLU A 529 -14.49 -7.42 -33.59
N ALA A 530 -14.98 -6.20 -33.89
CA ALA A 530 -14.25 -4.95 -33.66
C ALA A 530 -14.29 -4.48 -32.20
N SER A 531 -15.29 -4.88 -31.41
CA SER A 531 -15.43 -4.51 -30.00
C SER A 531 -16.25 -5.56 -29.23
N LEU A 532 -15.62 -6.24 -28.28
CA LEU A 532 -16.30 -7.10 -27.30
C LEU A 532 -16.20 -6.45 -25.93
N GLU A 533 -17.31 -6.33 -25.22
CA GLU A 533 -17.26 -5.92 -23.82
C GLU A 533 -16.70 -7.06 -22.95
N THR A 534 -16.06 -6.70 -21.83
CA THR A 534 -15.46 -7.66 -20.88
C THR A 534 -16.46 -8.74 -20.45
N ALA A 535 -17.70 -8.37 -20.11
CA ALA A 535 -18.73 -9.32 -19.70
C ALA A 535 -19.08 -10.32 -20.81
N GLU A 536 -19.20 -9.83 -22.05
CA GLU A 536 -19.50 -10.68 -23.21
C GLU A 536 -18.38 -11.68 -23.49
N LEU A 537 -17.12 -11.26 -23.32
CA LEU A 537 -15.97 -12.14 -23.46
C LEU A 537 -16.00 -13.29 -22.44
N TYR A 538 -16.29 -13.01 -21.16
CA TYR A 538 -16.43 -14.06 -20.14
C TYR A 538 -17.60 -15.01 -20.44
N GLU A 539 -18.74 -14.48 -20.90
CA GLU A 539 -19.91 -15.29 -21.28
C GLU A 539 -19.54 -16.27 -22.40
N ARG A 540 -18.94 -15.77 -23.48
CA ARG A 540 -18.56 -16.60 -24.63
C ARG A 540 -17.48 -17.62 -24.25
N LEU A 541 -16.51 -17.24 -23.42
CA LEU A 541 -15.47 -18.14 -22.96
C LEU A 541 -16.10 -19.32 -22.20
N LEU A 542 -16.89 -19.05 -21.16
CA LEU A 542 -17.53 -20.07 -20.33
C LEU A 542 -18.52 -20.93 -21.13
N SER A 543 -19.34 -20.32 -21.99
CA SER A 543 -20.27 -21.04 -22.86
C SER A 543 -19.57 -22.00 -23.83
N SER A 544 -18.45 -21.57 -24.43
CA SER A 544 -17.66 -22.45 -25.30
C SER A 544 -17.09 -23.67 -24.57
N PHE A 545 -16.71 -23.51 -23.29
CA PHE A 545 -16.23 -24.62 -22.47
C PHE A 545 -17.37 -25.54 -22.05
N ALA A 546 -18.50 -24.98 -21.59
CA ALA A 546 -19.68 -25.74 -21.24
C ALA A 546 -20.19 -26.55 -22.44
N GLU A 547 -20.17 -25.99 -23.66
CA GLU A 547 -20.52 -26.71 -24.89
C GLU A 547 -19.64 -27.94 -25.13
N ARG A 548 -18.31 -27.80 -25.00
CA ARG A 548 -17.37 -28.93 -25.16
C ARG A 548 -17.66 -30.05 -24.18
N GLU A 549 -17.90 -29.69 -22.92
CA GLU A 549 -18.19 -30.64 -21.84
C GLU A 549 -19.53 -31.35 -22.05
N VAL A 550 -20.58 -30.61 -22.45
CA VAL A 550 -21.90 -31.16 -22.77
C VAL A 550 -21.81 -32.14 -23.94
N ARG A 551 -21.11 -31.77 -25.03
CA ARG A 551 -20.94 -32.65 -26.21
C ARG A 551 -20.15 -33.91 -25.87
N ARG A 552 -19.16 -33.83 -24.98
CA ARG A 552 -18.37 -34.98 -24.51
C ARG A 552 -19.22 -35.97 -23.71
N MET A 553 -20.10 -35.48 -22.83
CA MET A 553 -20.94 -36.33 -21.97
C MET A 553 -22.17 -36.87 -22.68
N ASN A 554 -22.69 -36.12 -23.65
CA ASN A 554 -23.93 -36.41 -24.35
C ASN A 554 -23.72 -36.54 -25.87
N PRO A 555 -22.89 -37.49 -26.33
CA PRO A 555 -22.51 -37.59 -27.75
C PRO A 555 -23.68 -37.97 -28.69
N ARG A 556 -24.84 -38.33 -28.15
CA ARG A 556 -26.03 -38.78 -28.90
C ARG A 556 -27.25 -37.88 -28.74
N GLU A 557 -27.13 -36.77 -28.01
CA GLU A 557 -28.26 -35.85 -27.82
C GLU A 557 -28.52 -35.01 -29.09
N PRO A 558 -29.78 -34.65 -29.40
CA PRO A 558 -30.11 -33.82 -30.54
C PRO A 558 -29.50 -32.42 -30.41
N GLU A 559 -29.06 -31.83 -31.53
CA GLU A 559 -28.47 -30.48 -31.58
C GLU A 559 -29.39 -29.40 -30.99
N ALA A 560 -30.71 -29.59 -31.08
CA ALA A 560 -31.72 -28.71 -30.50
C ALA A 560 -31.72 -28.69 -28.95
N ALA A 561 -31.26 -29.76 -28.29
CA ALA A 561 -31.22 -29.87 -26.83
C ALA A 561 -29.92 -29.33 -26.22
N VAL A 562 -28.85 -29.23 -27.02
CA VAL A 562 -27.51 -28.80 -26.58
C VAL A 562 -27.50 -27.42 -25.89
N PRO A 563 -28.18 -26.38 -26.41
CA PRO A 563 -28.21 -25.06 -25.75
C PRO A 563 -28.80 -25.10 -24.33
N GLY A 564 -29.84 -25.92 -24.11
CA GLY A 564 -30.46 -26.08 -22.79
C GLY A 564 -29.51 -26.72 -21.78
N LEU A 565 -28.78 -27.76 -22.20
CA LEU A 565 -27.80 -28.45 -21.37
C LEU A 565 -26.60 -27.56 -21.03
N ILE A 566 -26.16 -26.70 -21.96
CA ILE A 566 -25.11 -25.69 -21.71
C ILE A 566 -25.57 -24.74 -20.60
N GLU A 567 -26.80 -24.23 -20.69
CA GLU A 567 -27.36 -23.32 -19.68
C GLU A 567 -27.51 -23.98 -18.31
N GLU A 568 -27.93 -25.24 -18.25
CA GLU A 568 -27.98 -25.99 -16.99
C GLU A 568 -26.60 -26.09 -16.35
N GLU A 569 -25.57 -26.39 -17.14
CA GLU A 569 -24.22 -26.54 -16.63
C GLU A 569 -23.63 -25.21 -16.16
N LEU A 570 -23.87 -24.11 -16.89
CA LEU A 570 -23.48 -22.76 -16.47
C LEU A 570 -24.20 -22.33 -15.17
N VAL A 571 -25.46 -22.71 -14.97
CA VAL A 571 -26.19 -22.43 -13.71
C VAL A 571 -25.53 -23.14 -12.54
N ARG A 572 -25.16 -24.42 -12.70
CA ARG A 572 -24.51 -25.15 -11.61
C ARG A 572 -23.14 -24.56 -11.28
N LEU A 573 -22.38 -24.11 -12.28
CA LEU A 573 -21.15 -23.35 -12.07
C LEU A 573 -21.38 -22.03 -11.32
N SER A 574 -22.45 -21.32 -11.64
CA SER A 574 -22.83 -20.12 -10.89
C SER A 574 -23.19 -20.42 -9.44
N VAL A 575 -23.73 -21.60 -9.13
CA VAL A 575 -23.96 -22.01 -7.74
C VAL A 575 -22.65 -22.23 -6.99
N VAL A 576 -21.63 -22.81 -7.63
CA VAL A 576 -20.28 -22.89 -7.03
C VAL A 576 -19.76 -21.50 -6.68
N ALA A 577 -19.89 -20.54 -7.60
CA ALA A 577 -19.48 -19.16 -7.36
C ALA A 577 -20.26 -18.50 -6.22
N PHE A 578 -21.58 -18.72 -6.15
CA PHE A 578 -22.42 -18.22 -5.06
C PHE A 578 -22.10 -18.87 -3.71
N ALA A 579 -21.76 -20.15 -3.70
CA ALA A 579 -21.36 -20.86 -2.49
C ALA A 579 -20.12 -20.21 -1.85
N MET A 580 -19.14 -19.82 -2.68
CA MET A 580 -17.95 -19.06 -2.24
C MET A 580 -18.33 -17.62 -1.83
N PHE A 581 -19.11 -16.94 -2.66
CA PHE A 581 -19.48 -15.53 -2.49
C PHE A 581 -20.29 -15.28 -1.22
N ASN A 582 -21.35 -16.06 -0.97
CA ASN A 582 -22.22 -15.92 0.21
C ASN A 582 -21.50 -16.23 1.51
N ARG A 583 -20.38 -16.96 1.45
CA ARG A 583 -19.50 -17.24 2.60
C ARG A 583 -18.38 -16.19 2.75
N LEU A 584 -18.29 -15.22 1.84
CA LEU A 584 -17.18 -14.25 1.73
C LEU A 584 -15.80 -14.93 1.63
N ARG A 585 -15.74 -16.10 0.98
CA ARG A 585 -14.53 -16.90 0.77
C ARG A 585 -14.20 -16.97 -0.72
N GLN A 586 -12.98 -17.43 -1.04
CA GLN A 586 -12.56 -17.77 -2.41
C GLN A 586 -12.58 -19.27 -2.66
N SER A 587 -12.90 -20.05 -1.62
CA SER A 587 -12.98 -21.49 -1.67
C SER A 587 -14.23 -22.03 -0.98
N VAL A 588 -14.63 -23.23 -1.37
CA VAL A 588 -15.77 -23.97 -0.80
C VAL A 588 -15.39 -25.43 -0.60
N THR A 589 -15.85 -26.05 0.49
CA THR A 589 -15.65 -27.49 0.72
C THR A 589 -16.66 -28.33 -0.06
N GLU A 590 -16.32 -29.60 -0.33
CA GLU A 590 -17.23 -30.56 -0.96
C GLU A 590 -18.59 -30.66 -0.24
N ARG A 591 -18.57 -30.79 1.08
CA ARG A 591 -19.79 -30.89 1.90
C ARG A 591 -20.66 -29.64 1.82
N GLU A 592 -20.04 -28.46 1.80
CA GLU A 592 -20.78 -27.18 1.66
C GLU A 592 -21.40 -27.07 0.28
N LEU A 593 -20.67 -27.45 -0.77
CA LEU A 593 -21.18 -27.38 -2.14
C LEU A 593 -22.32 -28.37 -2.39
N ASP A 594 -22.21 -29.61 -1.91
CA ASP A 594 -23.28 -30.60 -2.03
C ASP A 594 -24.56 -30.15 -1.31
N ALA A 595 -24.41 -29.52 -0.13
CA ALA A 595 -25.55 -28.97 0.61
C ALA A 595 -26.21 -27.81 -0.15
N ASP A 596 -25.42 -26.91 -0.74
CA ASP A 596 -25.91 -25.79 -1.54
C ASP A 596 -26.63 -26.27 -2.83
N LEU A 597 -26.05 -27.25 -3.54
CA LEU A 597 -26.66 -27.86 -4.73
C LEU A 597 -27.98 -28.57 -4.41
N ALA A 598 -28.04 -29.29 -3.29
CA ALA A 598 -29.25 -29.96 -2.82
C ALA A 598 -30.34 -28.95 -2.44
N ALA A 599 -30.00 -27.91 -1.67
CA ALA A 599 -30.93 -26.89 -1.23
C ALA A 599 -31.48 -26.02 -2.37
N LEU A 600 -30.79 -25.97 -3.51
CA LEU A 600 -31.23 -25.28 -4.73
C LEU A 600 -31.89 -26.24 -5.76
N GLY A 601 -32.03 -27.52 -5.44
CA GLY A 601 -32.69 -28.51 -6.29
C GLY A 601 -31.90 -28.89 -7.55
N LEU A 602 -30.57 -28.73 -7.57
CA LEU A 602 -29.71 -28.90 -8.74
C LEU A 602 -28.93 -30.22 -8.77
N THR A 603 -29.30 -31.20 -7.94
CA THR A 603 -28.67 -32.53 -7.94
C THR A 603 -28.90 -33.25 -9.28
N GLY A 604 -27.81 -33.58 -9.99
CA GLY A 604 -27.86 -34.28 -11.28
C GLY A 604 -28.44 -35.69 -11.22
N MET A 605 -28.98 -36.16 -12.35
CA MET A 605 -29.46 -37.53 -12.55
C MET A 605 -28.33 -38.54 -12.28
N ARG A 606 -28.60 -39.51 -11.40
CA ARG A 606 -27.72 -40.64 -11.13
C ARG A 606 -27.56 -41.50 -12.39
N SER A 607 -26.50 -41.32 -13.16
CA SER A 607 -26.07 -42.32 -14.13
C SER A 607 -25.36 -43.45 -13.40
N GLY A 608 -26.09 -44.51 -13.10
CA GLY A 608 -25.51 -45.76 -12.63
C GLY A 608 -24.76 -46.46 -13.76
N THR A 609 -23.50 -46.77 -13.54
CA THR A 609 -22.88 -48.11 -13.68
C THR A 609 -21.36 -47.96 -13.66
N GLU A 610 -20.73 -48.27 -12.53
CA GLU A 610 -19.43 -48.95 -12.46
C GLU A 610 -19.19 -49.38 -11.00
N ALA A 611 -19.52 -50.64 -10.72
CA ALA A 611 -19.20 -51.27 -9.44
C ALA A 611 -17.68 -51.42 -9.36
N PHE A 612 -17.02 -50.60 -8.53
CA PHE A 612 -15.71 -50.81 -7.85
C PHE A 612 -15.06 -49.50 -7.37
N ARG A 613 -15.66 -48.31 -7.58
CA ARG A 613 -15.24 -47.03 -6.99
C ARG A 613 -16.37 -46.39 -6.17
N ARG A 614 -16.03 -45.66 -5.11
CA ARG A 614 -16.99 -44.80 -4.40
C ARG A 614 -17.61 -43.84 -5.44
N PRO A 615 -18.95 -43.75 -5.56
CA PRO A 615 -19.58 -42.85 -6.50
C PRO A 615 -19.19 -41.40 -6.15
N LEU A 616 -18.78 -40.63 -7.16
CA LEU A 616 -18.45 -39.21 -7.02
C LEU A 616 -19.69 -38.44 -6.52
N THR A 617 -19.50 -37.47 -5.66
CA THR A 617 -20.57 -36.54 -5.25
C THR A 617 -20.94 -35.60 -6.40
N ALA A 618 -22.10 -34.95 -6.32
CA ALA A 618 -22.54 -34.00 -7.35
C ALA A 618 -21.55 -32.82 -7.48
N GLY A 619 -20.97 -32.37 -6.36
CA GLY A 619 -19.89 -31.41 -6.34
C GLY A 619 -18.60 -31.95 -6.98
N GLU A 620 -18.14 -33.16 -6.64
CA GLU A 620 -16.93 -33.76 -7.22
C GLU A 620 -17.03 -33.94 -8.73
N GLU A 621 -18.21 -34.37 -9.21
CA GLU A 621 -18.47 -34.58 -10.62
C GLU A 621 -18.49 -33.26 -11.40
N LEU A 622 -19.18 -32.24 -10.88
CA LEU A 622 -19.22 -30.91 -11.49
C LEU A 622 -17.84 -30.27 -11.57
N ILE A 623 -17.05 -30.34 -10.49
CA ILE A 623 -15.75 -29.65 -10.44
C ILE A 623 -14.67 -30.38 -11.23
N GLY A 624 -14.70 -31.72 -11.26
CA GLY A 624 -13.76 -32.51 -12.06
C GLY A 624 -13.81 -32.22 -13.57
N ARG A 625 -14.91 -31.60 -14.04
CA ARG A 625 -15.13 -31.26 -15.45
C ARG A 625 -14.55 -29.90 -15.84
N PHE A 626 -14.39 -28.98 -14.89
CA PHE A 626 -13.98 -27.60 -15.19
C PHE A 626 -12.52 -27.36 -14.82
N PHE A 627 -11.69 -27.16 -15.84
CA PHE A 627 -10.26 -26.87 -15.66
C PHE A 627 -10.01 -25.54 -14.91
N PHE A 628 -10.97 -24.61 -14.91
CA PHE A 628 -10.87 -23.34 -14.18
C PHE A 628 -11.23 -23.46 -12.70
N ILE A 629 -11.53 -24.65 -12.18
CA ILE A 629 -11.69 -24.89 -10.75
C ILE A 629 -10.53 -25.77 -10.28
N GLN A 630 -9.70 -25.20 -9.40
CA GLN A 630 -8.61 -25.90 -8.76
C GLN A 630 -9.13 -26.68 -7.54
N ARG A 631 -8.78 -27.96 -7.47
CA ARG A 631 -9.01 -28.82 -6.31
C ARG A 631 -7.78 -28.79 -5.40
N SER A 632 -7.95 -28.29 -4.19
CA SER A 632 -6.96 -28.32 -3.13
C SER A 632 -7.34 -29.41 -2.11
N ARG A 633 -6.34 -30.16 -1.64
CA ARG A 633 -6.53 -31.24 -0.66
C ARG A 633 -5.71 -30.91 0.58
N ALA A 634 -6.39 -30.51 1.66
CA ALA A 634 -5.75 -30.34 2.95
C ALA A 634 -6.00 -31.57 3.81
N THR A 635 -4.99 -32.04 4.52
CA THR A 635 -5.17 -33.10 5.52
C THR A 635 -5.22 -32.44 6.89
N GLN A 636 -6.40 -32.44 7.52
CA GLN A 636 -6.63 -31.89 8.85
C GLN A 636 -7.19 -33.01 9.74
N ASP A 637 -6.59 -33.23 10.91
CA ASP A 637 -6.99 -34.29 11.86
C ASP A 637 -7.16 -35.67 11.22
N ASP A 638 -6.21 -36.08 10.37
CA ASP A 638 -6.22 -37.36 9.63
C ASP A 638 -7.39 -37.52 8.62
N ARG A 639 -8.13 -36.43 8.35
CA ARG A 639 -9.18 -36.36 7.32
C ARG A 639 -8.72 -35.48 6.16
N THR A 640 -8.83 -36.00 4.93
CA THR A 640 -8.60 -35.21 3.72
C THR A 640 -9.81 -34.34 3.44
N LEU A 641 -9.71 -33.05 3.75
CA LEU A 641 -10.68 -32.04 3.34
C LEU A 641 -10.36 -31.58 1.92
N GLN A 642 -11.36 -31.63 1.05
CA GLN A 642 -11.25 -31.11 -0.29
C GLN A 642 -11.91 -29.74 -0.37
N THR A 643 -11.15 -28.78 -0.87
CA THR A 643 -11.63 -27.44 -1.17
C THR A 643 -11.47 -27.15 -2.65
N TYR A 644 -12.38 -26.34 -3.16
CA TYR A 644 -12.43 -25.94 -4.55
C TYR A 644 -12.32 -24.43 -4.64
N GLU A 645 -11.59 -23.90 -5.62
CA GLU A 645 -11.39 -22.47 -5.88
C GLU A 645 -11.32 -22.22 -7.38
N PHE A 646 -11.77 -21.05 -7.86
CA PHE A 646 -11.56 -20.65 -9.25
C PHE A 646 -10.09 -20.28 -9.52
N LEU A 647 -9.52 -20.72 -10.64
CA LEU A 647 -8.16 -20.35 -11.08
C LEU A 647 -7.93 -18.83 -11.11
N HIS A 648 -9.00 -18.08 -11.40
CA HIS A 648 -9.01 -16.62 -11.29
C HIS A 648 -10.33 -16.14 -10.68
N ALA A 649 -10.24 -15.21 -9.72
CA ALA A 649 -11.41 -14.77 -8.94
C ALA A 649 -12.51 -14.14 -9.80
N THR A 650 -12.16 -13.47 -10.90
CA THR A 650 -13.12 -12.82 -11.80
C THR A 650 -14.08 -13.79 -12.47
N PHE A 651 -13.72 -15.08 -12.64
CA PHE A 651 -14.66 -16.09 -13.15
C PHE A 651 -15.81 -16.29 -12.16
N GLY A 652 -15.50 -16.41 -10.87
CA GLY A 652 -16.53 -16.51 -9.83
C GLY A 652 -17.37 -15.24 -9.75
N GLU A 653 -16.74 -14.07 -9.82
CA GLU A 653 -17.44 -12.77 -9.78
C GLU A 653 -18.38 -12.58 -10.98
N PHE A 654 -17.92 -12.96 -12.18
CA PHE A 654 -18.74 -12.99 -13.39
C PHE A 654 -19.92 -13.95 -13.27
N LEU A 655 -19.68 -15.19 -12.80
CA LEU A 655 -20.72 -16.21 -12.63
C LEU A 655 -21.78 -15.81 -11.59
N VAL A 656 -21.38 -15.07 -10.54
CA VAL A 656 -22.32 -14.43 -9.60
C VAL A 656 -23.18 -13.40 -10.33
N ALA A 657 -22.55 -12.46 -11.04
CA ALA A 657 -23.27 -11.44 -11.81
C ALA A 657 -24.26 -12.05 -12.82
N ARG A 658 -23.82 -13.07 -13.56
CA ARG A 658 -24.62 -13.80 -14.55
C ARG A 658 -25.89 -14.39 -13.94
N LEU A 659 -25.76 -15.13 -12.83
CA LEU A 659 -26.92 -15.75 -12.19
C LEU A 659 -27.86 -14.72 -11.56
N VAL A 660 -27.33 -13.63 -11.01
CA VAL A 660 -28.15 -12.51 -10.52
C VAL A 660 -28.97 -11.91 -11.66
N VAL A 661 -28.33 -11.51 -12.76
CA VAL A 661 -29.02 -10.88 -13.90
C VAL A 661 -30.04 -11.81 -14.52
N ARG A 662 -29.73 -13.09 -14.67
CA ARG A 662 -30.69 -14.10 -15.14
C ARG A 662 -31.89 -14.21 -14.20
N ALA A 663 -31.65 -14.35 -12.88
CA ALA A 663 -32.72 -14.43 -11.90
C ALA A 663 -33.60 -13.16 -11.88
N LEU A 664 -33.00 -11.99 -12.08
CA LEU A 664 -33.71 -10.72 -12.22
C LEU A 664 -34.59 -10.67 -13.47
N ARG A 665 -34.04 -11.03 -14.64
CA ARG A 665 -34.77 -11.09 -15.91
C ARG A 665 -35.97 -12.02 -15.81
N ASP A 666 -35.76 -13.23 -15.32
CA ASP A 666 -36.80 -14.25 -15.15
C ASP A 666 -37.91 -13.77 -14.21
N THR A 667 -37.54 -13.15 -13.09
CA THR A 667 -38.50 -12.70 -12.07
C THR A 667 -39.25 -11.44 -12.52
N ALA A 668 -38.57 -10.49 -13.16
CA ALA A 668 -39.20 -9.29 -13.72
C ALA A 668 -40.17 -9.65 -14.87
N ALA A 669 -39.79 -10.58 -15.75
CA ALA A 669 -40.65 -11.07 -16.82
C ALA A 669 -41.91 -11.77 -16.27
N ARG A 670 -41.76 -12.67 -15.29
CA ARG A 670 -42.91 -13.31 -14.61
C ARG A 670 -43.82 -12.28 -13.93
N ALA A 671 -43.24 -11.29 -13.25
CA ALA A 671 -43.99 -10.23 -12.59
C ALA A 671 -44.75 -9.33 -13.58
N ALA A 672 -44.21 -9.11 -14.78
CA ALA A 672 -44.90 -8.36 -15.84
C ALA A 672 -46.15 -9.10 -16.35
N VAL A 673 -46.07 -10.43 -16.51
CA VAL A 673 -47.18 -11.29 -16.95
C VAL A 673 -48.25 -11.46 -15.85
N ALA A 674 -47.83 -11.54 -14.58
CA ALA A 674 -48.71 -11.76 -13.43
C ALA A 674 -49.60 -10.55 -13.04
N ARG A 675 -49.57 -9.43 -13.78
CA ARG A 675 -50.42 -8.24 -13.54
C ARG A 675 -51.91 -8.44 -13.88
N LEU A 676 -52.36 -9.68 -14.12
CA LEU A 676 -53.78 -10.07 -14.25
C LEU A 676 -54.44 -10.23 -12.85
N PRO A 677 -55.77 -10.01 -12.69
CA PRO A 677 -56.36 -9.50 -11.45
C PRO A 677 -56.43 -10.44 -10.24
N LEU A 678 -55.92 -11.68 -10.33
CA LEU A 678 -56.04 -12.71 -9.29
C LEU A 678 -54.76 -13.56 -9.21
N GLY A 679 -53.61 -12.94 -8.95
CA GLY A 679 -52.32 -13.63 -8.79
C GLY A 679 -51.86 -13.69 -7.33
N GLY A 680 -51.48 -14.88 -6.85
CA GLY A 680 -50.93 -15.13 -5.51
C GLY A 680 -49.62 -14.41 -5.20
N PRO A 681 -48.97 -14.69 -4.05
CA PRO A 681 -47.80 -13.96 -3.58
C PRO A 681 -46.71 -13.86 -4.65
N ARG A 682 -46.08 -12.69 -4.79
CA ARG A 682 -44.93 -12.46 -5.68
C ARG A 682 -43.83 -13.45 -5.32
N ASP A 683 -43.65 -14.47 -6.14
CA ASP A 683 -42.57 -15.43 -5.96
C ASP A 683 -41.24 -14.79 -6.40
N GLU A 684 -40.59 -14.11 -5.45
CA GLU A 684 -39.23 -13.57 -5.56
C GLU A 684 -38.15 -14.68 -5.48
N GLY A 685 -38.59 -15.96 -5.42
CA GLY A 685 -37.87 -17.20 -5.12
C GLY A 685 -36.35 -17.12 -5.10
N LEU A 686 -35.73 -17.15 -6.28
CA LEU A 686 -34.27 -17.27 -6.40
C LEU A 686 -33.54 -15.96 -6.04
N VAL A 687 -34.06 -14.80 -6.45
CA VAL A 687 -33.45 -13.48 -6.15
C VAL A 687 -33.38 -13.25 -4.63
N ARG A 688 -34.46 -13.59 -3.92
CA ARG A 688 -34.52 -13.46 -2.48
C ARG A 688 -33.66 -14.48 -1.74
N THR A 689 -33.54 -15.69 -2.29
CA THR A 689 -32.70 -16.75 -1.71
C THR A 689 -31.22 -16.43 -1.79
N LEU A 690 -30.78 -15.82 -2.89
CA LEU A 690 -29.36 -15.56 -3.14
C LEU A 690 -28.84 -14.26 -2.51
N LEU A 691 -29.65 -13.20 -2.45
CA LEU A 691 -29.17 -11.85 -2.12
C LEU A 691 -29.16 -11.49 -0.62
N GLY A 692 -29.46 -12.42 0.29
CA GLY A 692 -29.54 -12.13 1.74
C GLY A 692 -28.21 -12.26 2.51
N TYR A 693 -27.23 -12.99 1.98
CA TYR A 693 -26.08 -13.45 2.78
C TYR A 693 -24.83 -12.57 2.66
N ALA A 694 -24.48 -12.12 1.46
CA ALA A 694 -23.35 -11.22 1.23
C ALA A 694 -23.77 -10.00 0.39
N PRO A 695 -23.21 -8.79 0.65
CA PRO A 695 -23.46 -7.64 -0.20
C PRO A 695 -22.76 -7.81 -1.55
N LEU A 696 -23.42 -7.46 -2.66
CA LEU A 696 -22.86 -7.53 -4.03
C LEU A 696 -21.60 -6.68 -4.19
N ALA A 697 -21.44 -5.65 -3.37
CA ALA A 697 -20.25 -4.81 -3.30
C ALA A 697 -19.05 -5.48 -2.59
N ALA A 698 -19.19 -6.68 -2.02
CA ALA A 698 -18.08 -7.41 -1.40
C ALA A 698 -16.92 -7.72 -2.37
N ARG A 699 -17.20 -7.72 -3.68
CA ARG A 699 -16.22 -7.90 -4.75
C ARG A 699 -16.39 -6.76 -5.76
N ALA A 700 -15.31 -6.02 -6.02
CA ALA A 700 -15.35 -4.78 -6.79
C ALA A 700 -15.87 -4.94 -8.23
N THR A 701 -15.74 -6.11 -8.84
CA THR A 701 -16.09 -6.39 -10.24
C THR A 701 -17.52 -6.89 -10.45
N VAL A 702 -18.20 -7.38 -9.40
CA VAL A 702 -19.54 -7.98 -9.52
C VAL A 702 -20.55 -6.94 -10.01
N LEU A 703 -20.60 -5.76 -9.36
CA LEU A 703 -21.52 -4.69 -9.76
C LEU A 703 -21.20 -4.15 -11.17
N PRO A 704 -19.94 -3.87 -11.56
CA PRO A 704 -19.60 -3.55 -12.95
C PRO A 704 -20.08 -4.59 -13.98
N PHE A 705 -19.92 -5.88 -13.71
CA PHE A 705 -20.45 -6.93 -14.60
C PHE A 705 -21.98 -6.89 -14.68
N VAL A 706 -22.66 -6.73 -13.54
CA VAL A 706 -24.12 -6.59 -13.51
C VAL A 706 -24.56 -5.37 -14.32
N SER A 707 -23.92 -4.21 -14.15
CA SER A 707 -24.25 -2.98 -14.88
C SER A 707 -24.10 -3.15 -16.39
N SER A 708 -23.01 -3.78 -16.86
CA SER A 708 -22.79 -4.10 -18.28
C SER A 708 -23.86 -5.05 -18.81
N MET A 709 -24.17 -6.13 -18.08
CA MET A 709 -25.19 -7.12 -18.50
C MET A 709 -26.63 -6.56 -18.50
N LEU A 710 -26.94 -5.59 -17.64
CA LEU A 710 -28.24 -4.91 -17.58
C LEU A 710 -28.37 -3.80 -18.63
N ALA A 711 -27.38 -3.59 -19.50
CA ALA A 711 -27.37 -2.45 -20.39
C ALA A 711 -28.44 -2.50 -21.52
N GLY A 712 -29.18 -3.61 -21.67
CA GLY A 712 -30.15 -3.86 -22.74
C GLY A 712 -31.51 -3.14 -22.62
N GLU A 713 -32.43 -3.51 -23.51
CA GLU A 713 -33.78 -2.91 -23.64
C GLU A 713 -34.69 -3.15 -22.42
N ASP A 714 -34.44 -4.23 -21.66
CA ASP A 714 -35.18 -4.63 -20.47
C ASP A 714 -34.81 -3.84 -19.21
N ARG A 715 -33.78 -2.99 -19.28
CA ARG A 715 -33.24 -2.22 -18.14
C ARG A 715 -34.30 -1.43 -17.39
N ALA A 716 -35.17 -0.70 -18.10
CA ALA A 716 -36.21 0.13 -17.48
C ALA A 716 -37.27 -0.72 -16.74
N LEU A 717 -37.63 -1.87 -17.32
CA LEU A 717 -38.56 -2.82 -16.71
C LEU A 717 -37.96 -3.43 -15.43
N ILE A 718 -36.70 -3.85 -15.49
CA ILE A 718 -35.97 -4.43 -14.35
C ILE A 718 -35.80 -3.38 -13.25
N ARG A 719 -35.41 -2.15 -13.57
CA ARG A 719 -35.28 -1.06 -12.61
C ARG A 719 -36.60 -0.79 -11.88
N ALA A 720 -37.71 -0.68 -12.62
CA ALA A 720 -39.02 -0.46 -12.03
C ALA A 720 -39.40 -1.59 -11.04
N TRP A 721 -39.14 -2.85 -11.43
CA TRP A 721 -39.36 -3.99 -10.54
C TRP A 721 -38.46 -3.96 -9.30
N LEU A 722 -37.17 -3.62 -9.46
CA LEU A 722 -36.22 -3.51 -8.35
C LEU A 722 -36.64 -2.43 -7.35
N VAL A 723 -37.03 -1.24 -7.82
CA VAL A 723 -37.49 -0.13 -6.96
C VAL A 723 -38.77 -0.50 -6.22
N ASP A 724 -39.74 -1.12 -6.89
CA ASP A 724 -40.99 -1.60 -6.25
C ASP A 724 -40.71 -2.68 -5.20
N THR A 725 -39.80 -3.61 -5.50
CA THR A 725 -39.43 -4.70 -4.58
C THR A 725 -38.63 -4.16 -3.40
N LEU A 726 -37.70 -3.23 -3.64
CA LEU A 726 -36.94 -2.54 -2.59
C LEU A 726 -37.87 -1.77 -1.66
N ARG A 727 -38.86 -1.04 -2.20
CA ARG A 727 -39.88 -0.34 -1.42
C ARG A 727 -40.59 -1.29 -0.45
N VAL A 728 -41.02 -2.45 -0.92
CA VAL A 728 -41.65 -3.46 -0.04
C VAL A 728 -40.65 -3.98 0.98
N ALA A 729 -39.41 -4.28 0.58
CA ALA A 729 -38.37 -4.81 1.46
C ALA A 729 -38.00 -3.87 2.62
N VAL A 730 -37.97 -2.55 2.39
CA VAL A 730 -37.60 -1.57 3.43
C VAL A 730 -38.79 -1.15 4.32
N ILE A 731 -40.03 -1.25 3.83
CA ILE A 731 -41.23 -0.87 4.62
C ILE A 731 -41.82 -2.08 5.36
N ARG A 732 -41.86 -3.24 4.72
CA ARG A 732 -42.45 -4.49 5.24
C ARG A 732 -41.47 -5.63 5.05
N PRO A 733 -40.35 -5.61 5.78
CA PRO A 733 -39.34 -6.64 5.65
C PRO A 733 -39.97 -7.98 6.07
N ALA A 734 -39.81 -9.01 5.24
CA ALA A 734 -40.22 -10.38 5.56
C ALA A 734 -39.04 -11.34 5.35
N CYS A 735 -39.06 -12.50 6.01
CA CYS A 735 -38.06 -13.55 5.82
C CYS A 735 -38.75 -14.91 5.83
N PRO A 736 -39.17 -15.45 4.67
CA PRO A 736 -39.75 -16.79 4.60
C PRO A 736 -38.69 -17.85 4.95
N ALA A 737 -39.14 -19.03 5.38
CA ALA A 737 -38.23 -20.15 5.63
C ALA A 737 -37.59 -20.60 4.30
N GLN A 738 -36.27 -20.64 4.25
CA GLN A 738 -35.48 -21.10 3.11
C GLN A 738 -34.64 -22.32 3.50
N GLU A 739 -34.51 -23.28 2.58
CA GLU A 739 -33.62 -24.45 2.73
C GLU A 739 -32.15 -24.07 2.49
N TYR A 740 -31.89 -23.15 1.55
CA TYR A 740 -30.55 -22.64 1.26
C TYR A 740 -30.05 -21.71 2.38
N ARG A 741 -29.07 -22.20 3.16
CA ARG A 741 -28.47 -21.51 4.31
C ARG A 741 -26.95 -21.69 4.33
N PRO A 742 -26.21 -20.92 3.52
CA PRO A 742 -24.76 -21.07 3.37
C PRO A 742 -23.98 -20.65 4.62
N VAL A 743 -24.51 -19.71 5.41
CA VAL A 743 -23.93 -19.20 6.66
C VAL A 743 -25.01 -18.86 7.68
N ASP A 744 -24.66 -18.95 8.96
CA ASP A 744 -25.50 -18.42 10.03
C ASP A 744 -25.48 -16.90 9.99
N LYS A 745 -26.66 -16.31 9.79
CA LYS A 745 -26.83 -14.86 9.76
C LYS A 745 -28.09 -14.48 10.51
N ARG A 746 -28.02 -13.40 11.29
CA ARG A 746 -29.20 -12.88 11.99
C ARG A 746 -30.26 -12.47 10.97
N VAL A 747 -31.53 -12.72 11.29
CA VAL A 747 -32.66 -12.47 10.38
C VAL A 747 -32.73 -11.00 9.98
N ASP A 748 -32.53 -10.08 10.93
CA ASP A 748 -32.48 -8.63 10.67
C ASP A 748 -31.33 -8.25 9.73
N HIS A 749 -30.14 -8.83 9.91
CA HIS A 749 -29.00 -8.60 9.01
C HIS A 749 -29.23 -9.18 7.62
N LEU A 750 -29.91 -10.33 7.52
CA LEU A 750 -30.25 -10.97 6.25
C LEU A 750 -31.22 -10.08 5.45
N MET A 751 -32.27 -9.57 6.09
CA MET A 751 -33.22 -8.65 5.48
C MET A 751 -32.57 -7.32 5.06
N ALA A 752 -31.71 -6.76 5.92
CA ALA A 752 -30.96 -5.55 5.61
C ALA A 752 -30.02 -5.76 4.40
N THR A 753 -29.29 -6.87 4.34
CA THR A 753 -28.40 -7.18 3.21
C THR A 753 -29.19 -7.41 1.92
N TYR A 754 -30.34 -8.07 2.00
CA TYR A 754 -31.24 -8.22 0.86
C TYR A 754 -31.69 -6.86 0.31
N SER A 755 -32.18 -5.97 1.17
CA SER A 755 -32.59 -4.62 0.75
C SER A 755 -31.41 -3.78 0.24
N LEU A 756 -30.21 -3.92 0.81
CA LEU A 756 -29.00 -3.29 0.30
C LEU A 756 -28.71 -3.77 -1.12
N ASN A 757 -28.73 -5.08 -1.37
CA ASN A 757 -28.46 -5.64 -2.69
C ASN A 757 -29.48 -5.20 -3.74
N LEU A 758 -30.76 -5.09 -3.38
CA LEU A 758 -31.76 -4.51 -4.28
C LEU A 758 -31.47 -3.05 -4.62
N ALA A 759 -31.01 -2.24 -3.64
CA ALA A 759 -30.61 -0.86 -3.88
C ALA A 759 -29.37 -0.78 -4.80
N LEU A 760 -28.36 -1.62 -4.57
CA LEU A 760 -27.17 -1.70 -5.43
C LEU A 760 -27.52 -2.11 -6.86
N LEU A 761 -28.44 -3.06 -7.03
CA LEU A 761 -28.93 -3.49 -8.35
C LEU A 761 -29.72 -2.39 -9.06
N ALA A 762 -30.54 -1.63 -8.33
CA ALA A 762 -31.25 -0.48 -8.90
C ALA A 762 -30.29 0.62 -9.36
N LEU A 763 -29.22 0.87 -8.58
CA LEU A 763 -28.14 1.79 -8.93
C LEU A 763 -27.29 1.28 -10.12
N ALA A 764 -27.09 -0.04 -10.24
CA ALA A 764 -26.38 -0.67 -11.36
C ALA A 764 -27.08 -0.46 -12.72
N CYS A 765 -28.37 -0.11 -12.73
CA CYS A 765 -29.06 0.35 -13.95
C CYS A 765 -28.57 1.72 -14.45
N GLY A 766 -27.76 2.44 -13.68
CA GLY A 766 -27.12 3.72 -14.07
C GLY A 766 -27.94 4.97 -13.76
N GLU A 767 -29.07 4.83 -13.07
CA GLU A 767 -29.92 5.95 -12.64
C GLU A 767 -29.79 6.16 -11.12
N PRO A 768 -29.83 7.42 -10.63
CA PRO A 768 -29.87 7.69 -9.20
C PRO A 768 -31.10 7.08 -8.52
N LEU A 769 -30.98 6.79 -7.23
CA LEU A 769 -32.07 6.27 -6.39
C LEU A 769 -32.44 7.30 -5.33
N ARG A 770 -33.70 7.75 -5.34
CA ARG A 770 -34.21 8.78 -4.43
C ARG A 770 -34.93 8.16 -3.23
N ALA A 771 -34.80 8.76 -2.05
CA ALA A 771 -35.56 8.33 -0.88
C ALA A 771 -37.06 8.52 -1.08
N SER A 772 -37.46 9.59 -1.78
CA SER A 772 -38.85 9.87 -2.19
C SER A 772 -39.46 8.77 -3.07
N GLU A 773 -38.66 8.06 -3.89
CA GLU A 773 -39.11 6.90 -4.67
C GLU A 773 -39.39 5.68 -3.79
N LEU A 774 -38.76 5.57 -2.62
CA LEU A 774 -38.93 4.44 -1.70
C LEU A 774 -40.00 4.72 -0.65
N PHE A 775 -40.02 5.91 -0.07
CA PHE A 775 -40.86 6.25 1.08
C PHE A 775 -41.97 7.23 0.69
N LEU A 776 -42.85 6.81 -0.22
CA LEU A 776 -43.88 7.67 -0.84
C LEU A 776 -44.73 8.48 0.16
N HIS A 777 -45.13 7.85 1.27
CA HIS A 777 -46.03 8.43 2.28
C HIS A 777 -45.30 9.04 3.47
N SER A 778 -43.96 9.06 3.45
CA SER A 778 -43.19 9.68 4.54
C SER A 778 -43.18 11.20 4.38
N PRO A 779 -43.38 11.96 5.48
CA PRO A 779 -43.14 13.41 5.49
C PRO A 779 -41.65 13.75 5.43
N ASP A 780 -40.76 12.80 5.76
CA ASP A 780 -39.31 12.97 5.74
C ASP A 780 -38.63 11.71 5.14
N PRO A 781 -38.70 11.51 3.81
CA PRO A 781 -38.07 10.37 3.14
C PRO A 781 -36.57 10.23 3.46
N ALA A 782 -35.84 11.35 3.56
CA ALA A 782 -34.43 11.38 3.91
C ALA A 782 -34.14 10.71 5.27
N ALA A 783 -34.94 10.97 6.31
CA ALA A 783 -34.76 10.34 7.61
C ALA A 783 -34.96 8.82 7.58
N TRP A 784 -35.89 8.33 6.77
CA TRP A 784 -36.13 6.90 6.58
C TRP A 784 -34.98 6.23 5.85
N LEU A 785 -34.52 6.80 4.73
CA LEU A 785 -33.38 6.26 4.00
C LEU A 785 -32.11 6.25 4.87
N ARG A 786 -31.88 7.29 5.69
CA ARG A 786 -30.79 7.31 6.66
C ARG A 786 -30.91 6.15 7.67
N GLY A 787 -32.11 5.89 8.19
CA GLY A 787 -32.36 4.76 9.09
C GLY A 787 -32.06 3.41 8.43
N THR A 788 -32.48 3.25 7.17
CA THR A 788 -32.18 2.06 6.36
C THR A 788 -30.67 1.92 6.09
N ALA A 789 -29.97 3.00 5.78
CA ALA A 789 -28.51 2.98 5.58
C ALA A 789 -27.76 2.54 6.84
N LEU A 790 -28.18 2.96 8.04
CA LEU A 790 -27.61 2.48 9.30
C LEU A 790 -27.86 0.99 9.53
N GLN A 791 -28.99 0.45 9.07
CA GLN A 791 -29.26 -0.99 9.11
C GLN A 791 -28.36 -1.76 8.12
N TRP A 792 -28.10 -1.18 6.94
CA TRP A 792 -27.15 -1.75 5.98
C TRP A 792 -25.73 -1.78 6.54
N GLU A 793 -25.28 -0.68 7.12
CA GLU A 793 -23.98 -0.57 7.78
C GLU A 793 -23.83 -1.62 8.89
N ALA A 794 -24.84 -1.79 9.75
CA ALA A 794 -24.81 -2.81 10.80
C ALA A 794 -24.81 -4.25 10.26
N ALA A 795 -25.35 -4.49 9.07
CA ALA A 795 -25.50 -5.82 8.48
C ALA A 795 -24.26 -6.32 7.72
N VAL A 796 -23.29 -5.45 7.44
CA VAL A 796 -22.14 -5.69 6.56
C VAL A 796 -20.82 -5.41 7.31
N PRO A 797 -19.73 -6.17 7.05
CA PRO A 797 -18.41 -5.83 7.62
C PRO A 797 -17.96 -4.40 7.29
N SER A 798 -17.40 -3.68 8.26
CA SER A 798 -17.05 -2.26 8.15
C SER A 798 -16.13 -1.91 6.98
N GLY A 799 -15.15 -2.77 6.66
CA GLY A 799 -14.28 -2.59 5.49
C GLY A 799 -15.05 -2.56 4.17
N ILE A 800 -15.99 -3.50 3.98
CA ILE A 800 -16.82 -3.56 2.77
C ILE A 800 -17.77 -2.37 2.69
N TRP A 801 -18.30 -1.93 3.82
CA TRP A 801 -19.15 -0.73 3.89
C TRP A 801 -18.40 0.54 3.46
N ASN A 802 -17.18 0.73 3.96
CA ASN A 802 -16.35 1.88 3.60
C ASN A 802 -16.01 1.90 2.10
N ASP A 803 -15.63 0.74 1.54
CA ASP A 803 -15.36 0.60 0.11
C ASP A 803 -16.61 0.90 -0.72
N LEU A 804 -17.78 0.42 -0.29
CA LEU A 804 -19.05 0.71 -0.95
C LEU A 804 -19.38 2.22 -0.93
N VAL A 805 -19.31 2.86 0.24
CA VAL A 805 -19.65 4.30 0.36
C VAL A 805 -18.71 5.15 -0.49
N ALA A 806 -17.45 4.74 -0.67
CA ALA A 806 -16.50 5.42 -1.55
C ALA A 806 -16.90 5.37 -3.05
N THR A 807 -17.77 4.45 -3.45
CA THR A 807 -18.28 4.33 -4.83
C THR A 807 -19.59 5.09 -5.09
N LEU A 808 -20.17 5.72 -4.06
CA LEU A 808 -21.46 6.40 -4.16
C LEU A 808 -21.32 7.89 -3.85
N THR A 809 -22.01 8.72 -4.62
CA THR A 809 -22.23 10.13 -4.23
C THR A 809 -23.58 10.24 -3.54
N VAL A 810 -23.59 10.75 -2.31
CA VAL A 810 -24.84 11.02 -1.58
C VAL A 810 -25.18 12.49 -1.69
N ILE A 811 -26.31 12.79 -2.34
CA ILE A 811 -26.78 14.15 -2.58
C ILE A 811 -27.97 14.44 -1.64
N ARG A 812 -27.87 15.55 -0.90
CA ARG A 812 -28.96 16.10 -0.10
C ARG A 812 -29.79 17.04 -0.98
N THR A 813 -31.09 16.81 -1.06
CA THR A 813 -31.99 17.62 -1.90
C THR A 813 -33.39 17.71 -1.30
N TRP A 814 -34.28 18.41 -2.00
CA TRP A 814 -35.67 18.61 -1.63
C TRP A 814 -36.60 18.02 -2.70
N ASP A 815 -37.71 17.42 -2.26
CA ASP A 815 -38.84 17.00 -3.08
C ASP A 815 -40.09 17.77 -2.61
N GLY A 816 -40.35 18.92 -3.24
CA GLY A 816 -41.25 19.93 -2.70
C GLY A 816 -40.77 20.40 -1.33
N ASP A 817 -41.64 20.33 -0.32
CA ASP A 817 -41.32 20.69 1.07
C ASP A 817 -40.72 19.54 1.89
N ARG A 818 -40.48 18.37 1.27
CA ARG A 818 -39.94 17.19 1.96
C ARG A 818 -38.45 17.05 1.74
N ARG A 819 -37.71 16.67 2.78
CA ARG A 819 -36.29 16.34 2.65
C ARG A 819 -36.10 15.04 1.89
N ASP A 820 -35.23 15.07 0.89
CA ASP A 820 -34.90 13.91 0.08
C ASP A 820 -33.39 13.64 0.10
N LEU A 821 -33.04 12.36 -0.08
CA LEU A 821 -31.67 11.89 -0.22
C LEU A 821 -31.58 11.11 -1.53
N VAL A 822 -30.56 11.43 -2.32
CA VAL A 822 -30.31 10.75 -3.59
C VAL A 822 -28.99 10.00 -3.48
N LEU A 823 -29.05 8.69 -3.72
CA LEU A 823 -27.87 7.86 -3.92
C LEU A 823 -27.56 7.88 -5.41
N ASP A 824 -26.40 8.40 -5.79
CA ASP A 824 -25.97 8.53 -7.17
C ASP A 824 -24.76 7.62 -7.43
N PRO A 825 -24.82 6.74 -8.46
CA PRO A 825 -23.72 5.83 -8.78
C PRO A 825 -22.52 6.53 -9.44
N THR A 826 -22.63 7.82 -9.80
CA THR A 826 -21.51 8.60 -10.35
C THR A 826 -20.63 9.14 -9.24
N VAL A 827 -19.32 8.85 -9.29
CA VAL A 827 -18.36 9.39 -8.33
C VAL A 827 -17.88 10.76 -8.78
N GLN A 828 -18.47 11.82 -8.25
CA GLN A 828 -17.83 13.14 -8.30
C GLN A 828 -17.11 13.37 -6.99
N ARG A 829 -15.77 13.36 -7.02
CA ARG A 829 -14.94 13.82 -5.88
C ARG A 829 -15.09 15.34 -5.72
N ARG A 830 -16.22 15.78 -5.20
CA ARG A 830 -16.43 17.14 -4.69
C ARG A 830 -16.56 17.01 -3.18
N PHE A 831 -15.99 17.95 -2.44
CA PHE A 831 -16.36 18.13 -1.04
C PHE A 831 -17.82 18.61 -1.03
N PRO A 832 -18.79 17.77 -0.62
CA PRO A 832 -20.18 18.19 -0.62
C PRO A 832 -20.34 19.33 0.39
N SER A 833 -20.92 20.45 -0.02
CA SER A 833 -21.26 21.52 0.92
C SER A 833 -22.35 21.03 1.88
N VAL A 834 -22.20 21.36 3.16
CA VAL A 834 -23.21 21.02 4.16
C VAL A 834 -24.28 22.10 4.16
N ASP A 835 -25.46 21.77 3.63
CA ASP A 835 -26.66 22.57 3.85
C ASP A 835 -27.19 22.30 5.27
N LEU A 836 -26.99 23.27 6.16
CA LEU A 836 -27.47 23.18 7.54
C LEU A 836 -29.00 23.28 7.61
N ARG A 837 -29.67 24.01 6.72
CA ARG A 837 -31.13 24.10 6.70
C ARG A 837 -31.75 22.75 6.37
N TRP A 838 -31.23 22.08 5.35
CA TRP A 838 -31.60 20.70 5.06
C TRP A 838 -31.39 19.80 6.29
N SER A 839 -30.30 20.01 7.05
CA SER A 839 -29.98 19.21 8.24
C SER A 839 -30.92 19.49 9.43
N THR A 840 -31.39 20.74 9.59
CA THR A 840 -32.19 21.21 10.73
C THR A 840 -33.69 21.31 10.47
N ALA A 841 -34.17 21.14 9.23
CA ALA A 841 -35.57 21.25 8.82
C ALA A 841 -36.51 20.09 9.26
N GLY A 842 -36.33 19.55 10.46
CA GLY A 842 -37.26 18.57 11.04
C GLY A 842 -38.43 19.23 11.81
N PRO A 843 -39.52 18.48 12.10
CA PRO A 843 -40.75 18.98 12.75
C PRO A 843 -40.56 19.50 14.19
N THR A 844 -39.35 19.44 14.74
CA THR A 844 -38.99 19.85 16.11
C THR A 844 -38.31 21.21 16.21
N TYR A 845 -38.01 21.90 15.11
CA TYR A 845 -37.35 23.22 15.14
C TYR A 845 -38.28 24.30 14.61
N GLY A 846 -39.27 24.66 15.43
CA GLY A 846 -40.20 25.74 15.14
C GLY A 846 -39.67 27.08 15.62
N THR A 847 -39.21 27.94 14.71
CA THR A 847 -39.50 29.38 14.58
C THR A 847 -38.62 29.96 13.45
N PRO A 848 -39.12 30.88 12.61
CA PRO A 848 -38.29 31.58 11.63
C PRO A 848 -37.23 32.42 12.36
N GLY A 849 -35.95 32.14 12.14
CA GLY A 849 -34.83 32.96 12.62
C GLY A 849 -33.87 32.30 13.61
N THR A 850 -34.17 31.10 14.14
CA THR A 850 -33.24 30.40 15.04
C THR A 850 -33.44 28.89 14.97
N TRP A 851 -32.40 28.17 14.51
CA TRP A 851 -32.40 26.71 14.46
C TRP A 851 -31.70 26.21 15.73
N GLY A 852 -32.45 25.55 16.60
CA GLY A 852 -32.10 25.30 18.01
C GLY A 852 -30.70 24.72 18.28
N THR A 853 -30.17 25.02 19.48
CA THR A 853 -28.88 24.53 19.96
C THR A 853 -28.99 23.07 20.42
N VAL A 854 -28.22 22.18 19.81
CA VAL A 854 -27.97 20.86 20.40
C VAL A 854 -26.74 20.99 21.30
N PRO A 855 -26.84 20.68 22.60
CA PRO A 855 -25.68 20.68 23.49
C PRO A 855 -24.54 19.79 22.92
N TYR A 856 -23.31 20.33 22.86
CA TYR A 856 -22.18 19.64 22.24
C TYR A 856 -21.87 18.29 22.92
N ASP A 857 -22.09 18.17 24.22
CA ASP A 857 -21.96 16.92 24.99
C ASP A 857 -22.87 15.81 24.44
N ARG A 858 -24.09 16.13 24.00
CA ARG A 858 -24.98 15.15 23.35
C ARG A 858 -24.46 14.72 21.98
N VAL A 859 -23.88 15.64 21.21
CA VAL A 859 -23.25 15.34 19.92
C VAL A 859 -22.02 14.45 20.15
N ALA A 860 -21.17 14.81 21.10
CA ALA A 860 -19.96 14.07 21.46
C ALA A 860 -20.30 12.65 21.94
N ASN A 861 -21.31 12.49 22.80
CA ASN A 861 -21.76 11.18 23.27
C ASN A 861 -22.29 10.30 22.13
N ARG A 862 -23.02 10.89 21.18
CA ARG A 862 -23.51 10.16 20.00
C ARG A 862 -22.35 9.69 19.11
N LEU A 863 -21.34 10.53 18.89
CA LEU A 863 -20.16 10.16 18.12
C LEU A 863 -19.31 9.09 18.83
N HIS A 864 -19.21 9.15 20.17
CA HIS A 864 -18.56 8.11 20.97
C HIS A 864 -19.27 6.77 20.86
N LEU A 865 -20.62 6.76 20.84
CA LEU A 865 -21.39 5.53 20.69
C LEU A 865 -21.13 4.83 19.36
N THR A 866 -20.90 5.59 18.28
CA THR A 866 -20.63 5.03 16.96
C THR A 866 -19.20 4.53 16.77
N ALA A 867 -18.24 4.96 17.61
CA ALA A 867 -16.83 4.56 17.56
C ALA A 867 -16.19 4.63 16.15
N ASP A 868 -16.61 5.59 15.33
CA ASP A 868 -16.15 5.77 13.96
C ASP A 868 -14.85 6.59 13.92
N THR A 869 -13.79 6.01 13.35
CA THR A 869 -12.45 6.63 13.34
C THR A 869 -12.41 7.92 12.54
N ALA A 870 -13.14 8.00 11.41
CA ALA A 870 -13.17 9.20 10.59
C ALA A 870 -13.88 10.36 11.31
N ALA A 871 -15.00 10.07 11.96
CA ALA A 871 -15.73 11.01 12.81
C ALA A 871 -14.89 11.47 14.00
N ASP A 872 -14.11 10.57 14.61
CA ASP A 872 -13.20 10.92 15.71
C ASP A 872 -12.06 11.83 15.27
N LEU A 873 -11.50 11.65 14.07
CA LEU A 873 -10.48 12.55 13.52
C LEU A 873 -11.04 13.97 13.28
N VAL A 874 -12.24 14.08 12.71
CA VAL A 874 -12.91 15.37 12.51
C VAL A 874 -13.25 16.02 13.86
N ARG A 875 -13.74 15.23 14.81
CA ARG A 875 -14.01 15.69 16.18
C ARG A 875 -12.74 16.15 16.87
N TRP A 876 -11.65 15.41 16.74
CA TRP A 876 -10.34 15.76 17.32
C TRP A 876 -9.84 17.11 16.77
N ALA A 877 -10.01 17.36 15.47
CA ALA A 877 -9.69 18.65 14.88
C ALA A 877 -10.59 19.80 15.42
N ALA A 878 -11.87 19.52 15.67
CA ALA A 878 -12.81 20.50 16.22
C ALA A 878 -12.74 20.66 17.76
N GLU A 879 -12.11 19.72 18.46
CA GLU A 879 -12.07 19.64 19.93
C GLU A 879 -11.54 20.91 20.61
N PRO A 880 -10.48 21.59 20.14
CA PRO A 880 -10.02 22.83 20.76
C PRO A 880 -11.09 23.93 20.76
N LEU A 881 -11.81 24.08 19.65
CA LEU A 881 -12.92 25.02 19.52
C LEU A 881 -14.10 24.59 20.38
N ALA A 882 -14.45 23.31 20.35
CA ALA A 882 -15.57 22.78 21.13
C ALA A 882 -15.33 22.88 22.65
N ARG A 883 -14.10 22.70 23.14
CA ARG A 883 -13.75 22.90 24.56
C ARG A 883 -13.80 24.37 24.97
N TRP A 884 -13.41 25.27 24.07
CA TRP A 884 -13.30 26.69 24.39
C TRP A 884 -14.63 27.43 24.27
N MET A 885 -15.44 27.06 23.26
CA MET A 885 -16.73 27.65 22.88
C MET A 885 -17.71 26.58 22.33
N PRO A 886 -18.20 25.65 23.16
CA PRO A 886 -19.03 24.52 22.72
C PRO A 886 -20.28 24.96 21.95
N ASP A 887 -20.94 26.02 22.41
CA ASP A 887 -22.17 26.51 21.77
C ASP A 887 -21.90 27.15 20.41
N ALA A 888 -20.69 27.66 20.14
CA ALA A 888 -20.38 28.22 18.83
C ALA A 888 -20.38 27.13 17.74
N VAL A 889 -20.08 25.88 18.12
CA VAL A 889 -20.06 24.73 17.20
C VAL A 889 -21.48 24.31 16.81
N THR A 890 -22.43 24.39 17.74
CA THR A 890 -23.79 23.85 17.56
C THR A 890 -24.88 24.90 17.39
N THR A 891 -24.57 26.19 17.55
CA THR A 891 -25.49 27.31 17.25
C THR A 891 -25.45 27.61 15.76
N VAL A 892 -26.60 27.47 15.09
CA VAL A 892 -26.79 27.78 13.67
C VAL A 892 -27.57 29.08 13.54
N VAL A 893 -27.07 29.99 12.73
CA VAL A 893 -27.66 31.31 12.49
C VAL A 893 -28.04 31.44 11.02
N ALA A 894 -29.23 31.98 10.76
CA ALA A 894 -29.70 32.25 9.41
C ALA A 894 -29.02 33.53 8.88
N MET A 895 -28.45 33.45 7.68
CA MET A 895 -27.68 34.53 7.05
C MET A 895 -28.45 35.24 5.92
N GLY A 896 -29.75 34.92 5.79
CA GLY A 896 -30.66 35.38 4.74
C GLY A 896 -31.81 34.41 4.54
N ASP A 897 -32.61 34.57 3.48
CA ASP A 897 -33.77 33.71 3.20
C ASP A 897 -33.40 32.29 2.80
N ASP A 898 -32.18 32.04 2.28
CA ASP A 898 -31.68 30.72 1.82
C ASP A 898 -30.32 30.28 2.39
N ASP A 899 -29.75 31.01 3.34
CA ASP A 899 -28.41 30.75 3.85
C ASP A 899 -28.38 30.57 5.38
N ALA A 900 -27.49 29.70 5.87
CA ALA A 900 -27.27 29.45 7.30
C ALA A 900 -25.87 28.88 7.56
N GLU A 901 -25.25 29.29 8.66
CA GLU A 901 -23.96 28.76 9.10
C GLU A 901 -23.85 28.69 10.62
N SER A 902 -22.93 27.87 11.14
CA SER A 902 -22.61 27.90 12.57
C SER A 902 -21.64 29.02 12.90
N VAL A 903 -21.71 29.53 14.14
CA VAL A 903 -20.80 30.58 14.61
C VAL A 903 -19.33 30.15 14.48
N ALA A 904 -19.01 28.90 14.83
CA ALA A 904 -17.68 28.34 14.68
C ALA A 904 -17.23 28.28 13.20
N HIS A 905 -18.13 27.94 12.28
CA HIS A 905 -17.81 27.94 10.85
C HIS A 905 -17.46 29.35 10.35
N ALA A 906 -18.23 30.36 10.74
CA ALA A 906 -17.96 31.75 10.38
C ALA A 906 -16.60 32.24 10.94
N LEU A 907 -16.28 31.90 12.19
CA LEU A 907 -14.99 32.24 12.81
C LEU A 907 -13.80 31.56 12.11
N VAL A 908 -13.90 30.26 11.82
CA VAL A 908 -12.85 29.50 11.12
C VAL A 908 -12.67 30.02 9.71
N ARG A 909 -13.75 30.42 9.01
CA ARG A 909 -13.67 31.01 7.67
C ARG A 909 -12.86 32.31 7.69
N VAL A 910 -13.11 33.20 8.65
CA VAL A 910 -12.31 34.43 8.83
C VAL A 910 -10.86 34.09 9.13
N TRP A 911 -10.62 33.15 10.05
CA TRP A 911 -9.26 32.76 10.43
C TRP A 911 -8.45 32.20 9.26
N VAL A 912 -9.03 31.30 8.47
CA VAL A 912 -8.38 30.73 7.28
C VAL A 912 -8.23 31.79 6.18
N GLY A 913 -9.25 32.64 5.98
CA GLY A 913 -9.21 33.73 5.00
C GLY A 913 -8.11 34.74 5.29
N ALA A 914 -7.82 35.03 6.57
CA ALA A 914 -6.79 35.99 6.97
C ALA A 914 -5.39 35.63 6.43
N ALA A 915 -5.12 34.34 6.19
CA ALA A 915 -3.81 33.85 5.73
C ALA A 915 -3.52 34.09 4.23
N GLY A 916 -4.52 34.40 3.40
CA GLY A 916 -4.28 34.54 1.95
C GLY A 916 -5.43 35.04 1.07
N ALA A 917 -6.60 35.35 1.63
CA ALA A 917 -7.72 35.91 0.86
C ALA A 917 -7.48 37.39 0.52
N ASP A 918 -8.14 37.85 -0.57
CA ASP A 918 -8.20 39.26 -0.92
C ASP A 918 -9.08 40.05 0.07
N ALA A 919 -8.98 41.38 0.01
CA ALA A 919 -9.68 42.26 0.95
C ALA A 919 -11.21 42.13 0.87
N ALA A 920 -11.75 41.89 -0.32
CA ALA A 920 -13.20 41.77 -0.54
C ALA A 920 -13.77 40.46 0.03
N THR A 921 -13.09 39.33 -0.18
CA THR A 921 -13.48 38.04 0.37
C THR A 921 -13.34 38.04 1.90
N LEU A 922 -12.26 38.64 2.41
CA LEU A 922 -12.05 38.77 3.85
C LEU A 922 -13.12 39.67 4.49
N ALA A 923 -13.47 40.79 3.87
CA ALA A 923 -14.55 41.67 4.33
C ALA A 923 -15.92 40.95 4.36
N THR A 924 -16.21 40.14 3.34
CA THR A 924 -17.41 39.30 3.31
C THR A 924 -17.41 38.29 4.46
N GLY A 925 -16.27 37.67 4.74
CA GLY A 925 -16.10 36.76 5.89
C GLY A 925 -16.39 37.45 7.23
N TYR A 926 -15.85 38.66 7.44
CA TYR A 926 -16.10 39.43 8.66
C TYR A 926 -17.55 39.86 8.80
N ALA A 927 -18.19 40.36 7.73
CA ALA A 927 -19.61 40.72 7.75
C ALA A 927 -20.47 39.53 8.22
N ARG A 928 -20.24 38.36 7.62
CA ARG A 928 -20.95 37.13 7.98
C ARG A 928 -20.67 36.69 9.42
N ALA A 929 -19.44 36.77 9.90
CA ALA A 929 -19.12 36.42 11.28
C ALA A 929 -19.75 37.37 12.31
N VAL A 930 -19.86 38.67 11.99
CA VAL A 930 -20.53 39.67 12.83
C VAL A 930 -22.04 39.40 12.89
N ASP A 931 -22.66 39.15 11.74
CA ASP A 931 -24.08 38.82 11.66
C ASP A 931 -24.39 37.49 12.36
N ALA A 932 -23.53 36.47 12.24
CA ALA A 932 -23.69 35.21 12.96
C ALA A 932 -23.56 35.38 14.49
N LEU A 933 -22.76 36.33 14.97
CA LEU A 933 -22.57 36.59 16.41
C LEU A 933 -23.64 37.49 17.02
N LEU A 934 -24.20 38.42 16.24
CA LEU A 934 -25.09 39.48 16.74
C LEU A 934 -26.54 39.37 16.24
N GLY A 935 -26.80 38.65 15.15
CA GLY A 935 -28.10 38.57 14.46
C GLY A 935 -29.15 37.68 15.14
N GLY A 936 -28.83 37.03 16.26
CA GLY A 936 -29.65 35.98 16.87
C GLY A 936 -30.81 36.39 17.79
N GLY A 937 -31.06 37.70 17.96
CA GLY A 937 -32.13 38.20 18.82
C GLY A 937 -31.91 37.99 20.34
N PRO A 938 -32.73 38.63 21.20
CA PRO A 938 -32.55 38.63 22.66
C PRO A 938 -32.88 37.29 23.36
N GLU A 939 -33.49 36.31 22.67
CA GLU A 939 -33.85 35.01 23.26
C GLU A 939 -32.69 34.01 23.36
N GLN A 940 -31.50 34.32 22.83
CA GLN A 940 -30.28 33.47 22.94
C GLN A 940 -29.63 33.48 24.36
N ALA A 941 -30.43 33.71 25.40
CA ALA A 941 -30.00 33.98 26.77
C ALA A 941 -29.32 32.81 27.50
N ALA A 942 -29.19 31.62 26.89
CA ALA A 942 -28.72 30.43 27.58
C ALA A 942 -27.18 30.31 27.75
N SER A 943 -26.34 31.08 27.04
CA SER A 943 -24.88 31.00 27.26
C SER A 943 -24.09 32.31 27.10
N GLN A 944 -24.46 33.29 27.90
CA GLN A 944 -23.85 34.63 27.97
C GLN A 944 -22.31 34.68 28.23
N LEU A 945 -21.68 33.55 28.58
CA LEU A 945 -20.23 33.43 28.81
C LEU A 945 -19.44 33.04 27.55
N HIS A 946 -20.00 32.22 26.65
CA HIS A 946 -19.29 31.67 25.50
C HIS A 946 -19.34 32.61 24.27
N PHE A 947 -20.45 33.34 24.09
CA PHE A 947 -20.55 34.40 23.07
C PHE A 947 -19.52 35.51 23.28
N GLY A 948 -19.23 35.89 24.53
CA GLY A 948 -18.19 36.88 24.82
C GLY A 948 -16.78 36.43 24.39
N ARG A 949 -16.47 35.13 24.45
CA ARG A 949 -15.19 34.59 23.97
C ARG A 949 -15.11 34.59 22.45
N ALA A 950 -16.19 34.19 21.77
CA ALA A 950 -16.29 34.21 20.31
C ALA A 950 -16.18 35.64 19.74
N ALA A 951 -16.86 36.59 20.37
CA ALA A 951 -16.84 37.99 19.98
C ALA A 951 -15.46 38.64 20.21
N ARG A 952 -14.78 38.34 21.32
CA ARG A 952 -13.38 38.75 21.55
C ARG A 952 -12.41 38.12 20.56
N LEU A 953 -12.61 36.85 20.20
CA LEU A 953 -11.80 36.21 19.15
C LEU A 953 -11.96 36.96 17.82
N LEU A 954 -13.20 37.22 17.39
CA LEU A 954 -13.44 37.93 16.13
C LEU A 954 -12.88 39.34 16.15
N LEU A 955 -13.06 40.10 17.24
CA LEU A 955 -12.46 41.43 17.36
C LEU A 955 -10.93 41.37 17.34
N GLY A 956 -10.32 40.40 18.02
CA GLY A 956 -8.86 40.22 17.97
C GLY A 956 -8.33 39.88 16.57
N MET A 957 -9.09 39.11 15.78
CA MET A 957 -8.79 38.89 14.36
C MET A 957 -8.98 40.21 13.57
N LEU A 958 -10.10 40.90 13.79
CA LEU A 958 -10.42 42.17 13.13
C LEU A 958 -9.36 43.24 13.39
N THR A 959 -8.82 43.36 14.62
CA THR A 959 -7.72 44.28 14.93
C THR A 959 -6.50 44.02 14.07
N ARG A 960 -6.16 42.76 13.79
CA ARG A 960 -5.00 42.40 12.96
C ARG A 960 -5.25 42.71 11.48
N ASP A 961 -6.47 42.49 11.01
CA ASP A 961 -6.84 42.66 9.61
C ASP A 961 -7.40 44.05 9.27
N ALA A 962 -7.65 44.91 10.27
CA ALA A 962 -8.37 46.18 10.10
C ALA A 962 -7.76 47.08 9.02
N ALA A 963 -6.43 47.15 8.92
CA ALA A 963 -5.73 47.96 7.92
C ALA A 963 -5.89 47.44 6.47
N ARG A 964 -6.33 46.19 6.28
CA ARG A 964 -6.57 45.56 4.98
C ARG A 964 -8.03 45.69 4.53
N LEU A 965 -8.92 46.15 5.41
CA LEU A 965 -10.37 46.13 5.22
C LEU A 965 -10.91 47.54 4.93
N PRO A 966 -12.05 47.68 4.23
CA PRO A 966 -12.68 48.98 4.03
C PRO A 966 -13.07 49.61 5.37
N VAL A 967 -12.63 50.86 5.61
CA VAL A 967 -12.88 51.58 6.86
C VAL A 967 -14.37 51.67 7.20
N ALA A 968 -15.22 51.92 6.20
CA ALA A 968 -16.67 52.01 6.38
C ALA A 968 -17.27 50.69 6.92
N ASP A 969 -16.75 49.55 6.49
CA ASP A 969 -17.20 48.23 6.95
C ASP A 969 -16.76 47.96 8.38
N VAL A 970 -15.50 48.28 8.71
CA VAL A 970 -14.97 48.15 10.08
C VAL A 970 -15.79 49.00 11.05
N LEU A 971 -16.05 50.27 10.72
CA LEU A 971 -16.88 51.16 11.55
C LEU A 971 -18.30 50.65 11.71
N ARG A 972 -18.91 50.11 10.64
CA ARG A 972 -20.25 49.51 10.67
C ARG A 972 -20.30 48.30 11.63
N TRP A 973 -19.33 47.39 11.55
CA TRP A 973 -19.29 46.21 12.41
C TRP A 973 -19.03 46.57 13.87
N LEU A 974 -18.12 47.51 14.14
CA LEU A 974 -17.87 47.98 15.50
C LEU A 974 -19.10 48.66 16.10
N ARG A 975 -19.84 49.44 15.30
CA ARG A 975 -21.13 50.04 15.72
C ARG A 975 -22.18 48.98 16.06
N ALA A 976 -22.20 47.85 15.34
CA ALA A 976 -23.07 46.72 15.69
C ALA A 976 -22.70 46.13 17.06
N TYR A 977 -21.40 46.00 17.37
CA TYR A 977 -20.95 45.57 18.70
C TYR A 977 -21.28 46.57 19.80
N VAL A 978 -21.18 47.88 19.55
CA VAL A 978 -21.53 48.93 20.52
C VAL A 978 -23.02 48.88 20.89
N ARG A 979 -23.87 48.55 19.93
CA ARG A 979 -25.32 48.38 20.15
C ARG A 979 -25.71 47.04 20.76
N SER A 980 -24.78 46.10 20.85
CA SER A 980 -25.02 44.78 21.45
C SER A 980 -25.08 44.84 22.98
N SER A 981 -25.76 43.87 23.60
CA SER A 981 -25.79 43.71 25.06
C SER A 981 -24.42 43.36 25.67
N TYR A 982 -23.44 42.96 24.84
CA TYR A 982 -22.10 42.51 25.26
C TYR A 982 -21.04 43.61 25.23
N PHE A 983 -21.38 44.78 24.66
CA PHE A 983 -20.49 45.91 24.44
C PHE A 983 -19.54 46.21 25.62
N ARG A 984 -20.08 46.31 26.85
CA ARG A 984 -19.31 46.70 28.05
C ARG A 984 -18.12 45.79 28.36
N ARG A 985 -18.16 44.52 27.91
CA ARG A 985 -17.10 43.52 28.14
C ARG A 985 -16.04 43.49 27.04
N MET A 986 -16.21 44.31 26.00
CA MET A 986 -15.44 44.31 24.76
C MET A 986 -14.86 45.69 24.42
N VAL A 987 -15.00 46.66 25.33
CA VAL A 987 -14.53 48.04 25.14
C VAL A 987 -13.04 48.12 24.79
N PRO A 988 -12.13 47.38 25.46
CA PRO A 988 -10.72 47.38 25.09
C PRO A 988 -10.49 46.91 23.65
N GLU A 989 -11.11 45.79 23.25
CA GLU A 989 -10.99 45.23 21.91
C GLU A 989 -11.54 46.17 20.83
N ILE A 990 -12.69 46.82 21.07
CA ILE A 990 -13.30 47.77 20.13
C ILE A 990 -12.37 48.97 19.89
N LEU A 991 -11.79 49.53 20.96
CA LEU A 991 -10.86 50.66 20.86
C LEU A 991 -9.55 50.26 20.16
N GLU A 992 -9.04 49.06 20.41
CA GLU A 992 -7.88 48.52 19.71
C GLU A 992 -8.16 48.32 18.21
N CYS A 993 -9.34 47.81 17.83
CA CYS A 993 -9.75 47.73 16.42
C CYS A 993 -9.79 49.11 15.75
N LEU A 994 -10.35 50.12 16.42
CA LEU A 994 -10.41 51.49 15.89
C LEU A 994 -9.00 52.06 15.66
N ALA A 995 -8.09 51.83 16.60
CA ALA A 995 -6.70 52.26 16.49
C ALA A 995 -6.00 51.58 15.32
N ALA A 996 -6.21 50.28 15.13
CA ALA A 996 -5.60 49.50 14.06
C ALA A 996 -6.13 49.82 12.65
N ALA A 997 -7.37 50.32 12.53
CA ALA A 997 -8.00 50.65 11.24
C ALA A 997 -7.38 51.84 10.49
N ARG A 998 -6.49 52.64 11.13
CA ARG A 998 -5.77 53.78 10.53
C ARG A 998 -6.66 54.73 9.71
N ILE A 999 -7.76 55.16 10.32
CA ILE A 999 -8.82 55.95 9.68
C ILE A 999 -8.30 57.36 9.30
N PRO A 1000 -8.31 57.75 8.01
CA PRO A 1000 -7.89 59.08 7.59
C PRO A 1000 -8.73 60.17 8.24
N HIS A 1001 -8.09 61.18 8.85
CA HIS A 1001 -8.72 62.33 9.52
C HIS A 1001 -9.74 61.99 10.64
N GLY A 1002 -9.82 60.73 11.08
CA GLY A 1002 -10.72 60.31 12.16
C GLY A 1002 -12.21 60.31 11.81
N GLU A 1003 -12.57 60.29 10.52
CA GLU A 1003 -13.97 60.29 10.09
C GLU A 1003 -14.77 59.14 10.73
N GLY A 1004 -15.91 59.45 11.36
CA GLY A 1004 -16.77 58.46 12.01
C GLY A 1004 -16.33 57.98 13.41
N VAL A 1005 -15.09 58.24 13.82
CA VAL A 1005 -14.55 57.79 15.12
C VAL A 1005 -15.16 58.54 16.31
N PRO A 1006 -15.28 59.88 16.31
CA PRO A 1006 -15.91 60.61 17.42
C PRO A 1006 -17.35 60.19 17.68
N GLU A 1007 -18.14 60.00 16.60
CA GLU A 1007 -19.55 59.61 16.72
C GLU A 1007 -19.73 58.22 17.33
N LEU A 1008 -18.89 57.26 16.93
CA LEU A 1008 -18.93 55.91 17.50
C LEU A 1008 -18.50 55.91 18.98
N VAL A 1009 -17.46 56.69 19.32
CA VAL A 1009 -16.96 56.80 20.69
C VAL A 1009 -17.96 57.53 21.61
N ASP A 1010 -18.72 58.50 21.09
CA ASP A 1010 -19.81 59.13 21.82
C ASP A 1010 -20.98 58.15 22.05
N GLU A 1011 -21.30 57.31 21.04
CA GLU A 1011 -22.33 56.26 21.13
C GLU A 1011 -22.01 55.20 22.20
N MET A 1012 -20.73 54.96 22.49
CA MET A 1012 -20.25 54.02 23.51
C MET A 1012 -20.59 54.42 24.97
N ASN A 1013 -20.88 55.71 25.25
CA ASN A 1013 -21.20 56.25 26.60
C ASN A 1013 -20.36 55.65 27.75
N LEU A 1014 -19.05 55.86 27.70
CA LEU A 1014 -18.06 55.20 28.57
C LEU A 1014 -17.89 55.83 29.96
N LEU A 1015 -18.66 56.88 30.29
CA LEU A 1015 -18.44 57.77 31.45
C LEU A 1015 -18.54 57.09 32.83
N ARG A 1016 -18.97 55.82 32.90
CA ARG A 1016 -19.14 55.06 34.15
C ARG A 1016 -18.59 53.63 34.10
N LEU A 1017 -17.79 53.29 33.10
CA LEU A 1017 -17.22 51.95 32.98
C LEU A 1017 -15.98 51.82 33.88
N GLN A 1018 -15.89 50.71 34.62
CA GLN A 1018 -14.69 50.33 35.37
C GLN A 1018 -14.04 49.16 34.66
N LEU A 1019 -12.75 49.30 34.33
CA LEU A 1019 -11.96 48.30 33.62
C LEU A 1019 -10.95 47.64 34.57
N ALA A 1020 -10.62 46.37 34.31
CA ALA A 1020 -9.54 45.68 35.00
C ALA A 1020 -8.17 46.34 34.70
N PRO A 1021 -7.17 46.25 35.60
CA PRO A 1021 -5.86 46.87 35.40
C PRO A 1021 -5.23 46.61 34.02
N VAL A 1022 -5.26 45.38 33.52
CA VAL A 1022 -4.74 45.03 32.19
C VAL A 1022 -5.50 45.70 31.05
N ASP A 1023 -6.83 45.79 31.17
CA ASP A 1023 -7.70 46.42 30.17
C ASP A 1023 -7.54 47.96 30.19
N GLN A 1024 -7.23 48.55 31.34
CA GLN A 1024 -6.88 49.97 31.43
C GLN A 1024 -5.61 50.27 30.63
N LEU A 1025 -4.59 49.40 30.68
CA LEU A 1025 -3.36 49.57 29.91
C LEU A 1025 -3.58 49.39 28.40
N ARG A 1026 -4.40 48.40 28.01
CA ARG A 1026 -4.83 48.20 26.61
C ARG A 1026 -5.57 49.42 26.05
N VAL A 1027 -6.53 49.94 26.81
CA VAL A 1027 -7.27 51.15 26.45
C VAL A 1027 -6.35 52.38 26.41
N LEU A 1028 -5.39 52.52 27.33
CA LEU A 1028 -4.41 53.60 27.31
C LEU A 1028 -3.60 53.61 26.01
N ALA A 1029 -3.09 52.45 25.59
CA ALA A 1029 -2.35 52.28 24.35
C ALA A 1029 -3.22 52.63 23.12
N ALA A 1030 -4.45 52.12 23.06
CA ALA A 1030 -5.37 52.40 21.95
C ALA A 1030 -5.76 53.90 21.87
N LEU A 1031 -6.03 54.55 23.00
CA LEU A 1031 -6.35 55.98 23.04
C LEU A 1031 -5.18 56.86 22.60
N HIS A 1032 -3.94 56.44 22.89
CA HIS A 1032 -2.75 57.14 22.42
C HIS A 1032 -2.65 57.11 20.89
N GLU A 1033 -2.92 55.97 20.27
CA GLU A 1033 -2.93 55.83 18.81
C GLU A 1033 -4.07 56.64 18.17
N LEU A 1034 -5.21 56.76 18.85
CA LEU A 1034 -6.40 57.50 18.37
C LEU A 1034 -6.36 59.02 18.62
N ARG A 1035 -5.30 59.56 19.25
CA ARG A 1035 -5.22 60.99 19.64
C ARG A 1035 -5.41 61.99 18.50
N GLY A 1036 -5.07 61.60 17.27
CA GLY A 1036 -5.23 62.43 16.06
C GLY A 1036 -6.63 62.33 15.44
N CYS A 1037 -7.44 61.37 15.88
CA CYS A 1037 -8.78 61.08 15.35
C CYS A 1037 -9.90 61.53 16.31
N LEU A 1038 -9.56 61.95 17.54
CA LEU A 1038 -10.51 62.37 18.57
C LEU A 1038 -10.29 63.84 18.94
N PRO A 1039 -11.36 64.61 19.23
CA PRO A 1039 -11.22 65.94 19.82
C PRO A 1039 -10.42 65.87 21.13
N GLY A 1040 -9.45 66.78 21.32
CA GLY A 1040 -8.54 66.73 22.48
C GLY A 1040 -9.23 66.70 23.85
N ARG A 1041 -10.41 67.33 23.98
CA ARG A 1041 -11.23 67.26 25.19
C ARG A 1041 -11.81 65.86 25.43
N THR A 1042 -12.32 65.20 24.38
CA THR A 1042 -12.89 63.85 24.45
C THR A 1042 -11.83 62.81 24.79
N ALA A 1043 -10.65 62.87 24.15
CA ALA A 1043 -9.54 61.97 24.43
C ALA A 1043 -9.03 62.10 25.89
N SER A 1044 -8.88 63.34 26.38
CA SER A 1044 -8.47 63.60 27.77
C SER A 1044 -9.50 63.12 28.79
N HIS A 1045 -10.80 63.34 28.53
CA HIS A 1045 -11.88 62.85 29.38
C HIS A 1045 -11.95 61.32 29.43
N LEU A 1046 -11.76 60.62 28.30
CA LEU A 1046 -11.74 59.16 28.26
C LEU A 1046 -10.53 58.57 28.99
N ARG A 1047 -9.33 59.14 28.78
CA ARG A 1047 -8.11 58.75 29.51
C ARG A 1047 -8.31 58.85 31.02
N THR A 1048 -8.87 59.96 31.50
CA THR A 1048 -9.09 60.20 32.94
C THR A 1048 -10.13 59.24 33.54
N ASN A 1049 -11.21 58.96 32.81
CA ASN A 1049 -12.32 58.15 33.34
C ASN A 1049 -12.08 56.64 33.28
N LEU A 1050 -11.44 56.15 32.21
CA LEU A 1050 -11.20 54.73 31.97
C LEU A 1050 -9.86 54.25 32.56
N VAL A 1051 -8.86 55.13 32.67
CA VAL A 1051 -7.53 54.82 33.20
C VAL A 1051 -7.33 55.60 34.51
N ARG A 1052 -7.97 55.12 35.59
CA ARG A 1052 -8.07 55.84 36.88
C ARG A 1052 -6.73 55.94 37.65
N GLY A 1053 -5.70 55.21 37.20
CA GLY A 1053 -4.35 55.31 37.75
C GLY A 1053 -3.36 54.42 37.01
N VAL A 1054 -2.60 55.00 36.08
CA VAL A 1054 -1.60 54.28 35.28
C VAL A 1054 -0.59 53.55 36.16
N ALA A 1055 -0.05 54.22 37.19
CA ALA A 1055 0.90 53.62 38.13
C ALA A 1055 0.31 52.43 38.91
N GLY A 1056 -0.97 52.51 39.28
CA GLY A 1056 -1.69 51.41 39.94
C GLY A 1056 -1.94 50.23 39.00
N ALA A 1057 -2.28 50.50 37.73
CA ALA A 1057 -2.45 49.47 36.72
C ALA A 1057 -1.13 48.79 36.33
N MET A 1058 -0.02 49.53 36.26
CA MET A 1058 1.33 48.99 35.99
C MET A 1058 1.91 48.22 37.19
N ALA A 1059 1.45 48.48 38.41
CA ALA A 1059 1.85 47.76 39.62
C ALA A 1059 1.05 46.47 39.85
N ASP A 1060 -0.03 46.24 39.10
CA ASP A 1060 -0.85 45.03 39.21
C ASP A 1060 -0.14 43.80 38.64
N ALA A 1061 -0.15 42.69 39.39
CA ALA A 1061 0.59 41.48 39.04
C ALA A 1061 0.08 40.82 37.74
N GLN A 1062 -1.23 40.85 37.47
CA GLN A 1062 -1.81 40.28 36.25
C GLN A 1062 -1.49 41.14 35.04
N ALA A 1063 -1.49 42.47 35.20
CA ALA A 1063 -1.09 43.40 34.17
C ALA A 1063 0.42 43.28 33.84
N GLN A 1064 1.29 43.14 34.85
CA GLN A 1064 2.72 42.91 34.65
C GLN A 1064 3.00 41.60 33.90
N GLN A 1065 2.29 40.53 34.26
CA GLN A 1065 2.39 39.26 33.56
C GLN A 1065 1.94 39.38 32.09
N ALA A 1066 0.85 40.10 31.82
CA ALA A 1066 0.39 40.34 30.46
C ALA A 1066 1.40 41.15 29.62
N LEU A 1067 2.00 42.20 30.18
CA LEU A 1067 3.04 43.00 29.52
C LEU A 1067 4.33 42.19 29.27
N ALA A 1068 4.68 41.27 30.16
CA ALA A 1068 5.83 40.38 29.98
C ALA A 1068 5.63 39.39 28.82
N VAL A 1069 4.38 38.96 28.58
CA VAL A 1069 4.01 38.03 27.51
C VAL A 1069 3.81 38.74 26.17
N ASP A 1070 3.24 39.95 26.15
CA ASP A 1070 2.97 40.72 24.93
C ASP A 1070 3.89 41.95 24.81
N ARG A 1071 5.05 41.75 24.15
CA ARG A 1071 6.04 42.82 23.92
C ARG A 1071 5.48 43.99 23.10
N ALA A 1072 4.52 43.75 22.21
CA ALA A 1072 3.92 44.80 21.39
C ALA A 1072 3.00 45.69 22.22
N LEU A 1073 2.20 45.09 23.12
CA LEU A 1073 1.44 45.85 24.10
C LEU A 1073 2.37 46.64 25.03
N ALA A 1074 3.45 46.03 25.53
CA ALA A 1074 4.41 46.71 26.41
C ALA A 1074 5.05 47.94 25.76
N ALA A 1075 5.46 47.85 24.50
CA ALA A 1075 6.02 48.98 23.76
C ALA A 1075 4.99 50.11 23.57
N ARG A 1076 3.75 49.78 23.17
CA ARG A 1076 2.69 50.77 22.98
C ARG A 1076 2.28 51.45 24.29
N VAL A 1077 2.23 50.69 25.39
CA VAL A 1077 1.96 51.24 26.73
C VAL A 1077 3.08 52.16 27.17
N ALA A 1078 4.36 51.78 27.00
CA ALA A 1078 5.49 52.66 27.33
C ALA A 1078 5.42 53.98 26.55
N GLN A 1079 5.17 53.91 25.24
CA GLN A 1079 5.00 55.09 24.39
C GLN A 1079 3.81 55.99 24.81
N ALA A 1080 2.73 55.38 25.30
CA ALA A 1080 1.56 56.10 25.81
C ALA A 1080 1.75 56.68 27.22
N VAL A 1081 2.73 56.19 27.99
CA VAL A 1081 3.07 56.69 29.33
C VAL A 1081 4.11 57.81 29.27
N ASP A 1082 5.05 57.74 28.33
CA ASP A 1082 6.07 58.77 28.11
C ASP A 1082 5.49 60.09 27.54
N GLN A 1083 4.20 60.12 27.18
CA GLN A 1083 3.46 61.27 26.61
C GLN A 1083 2.14 61.55 27.33
#